data_AF-A0A8T6QCU5-F1
#
_entry.id   AF-A0A8T6QCU5-F1
#
_cell.length_a   1.000
_cell.length_b   1.000
_cell.length_c   1.000
_cell.angle_alpha   90.00
_cell.angle_beta   90.00
_cell.angle_gamma   90.00
#
_symmetry.space_group_name_H-M   'P 1'
#
loop_
_entity.id
_entity.type
_entity.pdbx_description
1 polymer ?
#
loop_
_entity_poly.entity_id
_entity_poly.type
_entity_poly.pdbx_seq_one_letter_code
_entity_poly.pdbx_strand_id
1 'polypeptide(L)'
;MSTKFKTVITTAGAAKLAAATVPGGKKVNLSAMAVGDGNGKLPVPDAGQTKLVHEVWRHALNKVSVDNKNKNYIVAELVVPPEVGGFWMRELGLYDDAGTLIAVSNMAESYKPELAEGSGRAQTCRMVIILSNVASVELSIDASTVMATQDYVDDKIAEHEQSRRHPDATLTEKGFTQLSSATNSTSEKLAATPKAVKAANDNANSRLAKNQNGADIQDKSAFLDNVGVTSLTFMKNNGEMPLDADLNTFGPVKAYSGIWSKATSTNATLEKNFPEDNAVGVLEVFAAGNFAGTQRFTTRDGNVYMRKLANRWNGTDGPWGVWRHTQSATRPLSTTIDLNTLGAAEHLGLWRNSSSAIASYERNYPEEGGFAQGMLEILEGGNYGRTQRYTTRRGNMYVRCLAASWDASNPQWEPWLRVGHQSESRYYEGDLNVLTDPGIYSVTGKATNGPMLDTVGATLLGILEVIRRFDGVSVWQRYTTTGKSETTQGRTFERVYAGSKWTEWREVYNSFSLPLNLGIGGAVAKLSSLDWQTYDFVPGSLITVRLDNMTNIPDGMDWGVIDGNLINIAVGPSDDSGTGRSMHVWRSTVSKANYRFFMVRISGNPGSRTITARRVPIIDEAQTWGAKQTFSAGLSGELSGNAATATKLKTARKINNVSFDGTSDINLTPKNIGAFASGKTGDTVANDKAVGWNWSSGAYNATTGGASTLILHFNIGEGSCPAAQFRVNYKNGGIFYRSARDGYGFEADWSEFYTTTRKPTAGDVGALPLSGGQLNGALGIGTSSALGGNSIVLGDNDTGFKQNGDGNLDVYANSVHIMRFVSGSIQSNKTINITGRVNPSDYGNFDSRYVRDIRLGGAATYKPANNGMTWTHQAPSGCVYSGIIVQDTGSNSADNIGGVYYRPVQKYINGTWYNVAQV
;
A
#
# COMPACT_ATOMS: atom_id res chain seq x y z
N MET A 1 65.10 -25.13 31.01
CA MET A 1 65.61 -24.03 30.15
C MET A 1 65.07 -22.73 30.68
N SER A 2 65.90 -21.79 31.14
CA SER A 2 65.40 -20.47 31.54
C SER A 2 64.90 -19.73 30.29
N THR A 3 63.61 -19.37 30.27
CA THR A 3 63.00 -18.56 29.22
C THR A 3 63.75 -17.23 29.13
N LYS A 4 64.36 -16.95 27.96
CA LYS A 4 65.21 -15.77 27.73
C LYS A 4 64.45 -14.44 27.89
N PHE A 5 63.16 -14.45 27.57
CA PHE A 5 62.24 -13.33 27.76
C PHE A 5 61.08 -13.79 28.63
N LYS A 6 60.70 -12.97 29.61
CA LYS A 6 59.62 -13.30 30.55
C LYS A 6 58.91 -12.02 31.01
N THR A 7 57.64 -12.19 31.36
CA THR A 7 56.86 -11.19 32.08
C THR A 7 56.73 -11.63 33.54
N VAL A 8 56.88 -10.69 34.47
CA VAL A 8 56.71 -10.90 35.91
C VAL A 8 55.68 -9.91 36.43
N ILE A 9 54.67 -10.40 37.16
CA ILE A 9 53.73 -9.54 37.90
C ILE A 9 54.46 -9.05 39.15
N THR A 10 54.43 -7.75 39.41
CA THR A 10 55.09 -7.18 40.59
C THR A 10 54.32 -7.51 41.85
N THR A 11 54.97 -7.39 43.01
CA THR A 11 54.33 -7.61 44.32
C THR A 11 53.15 -6.65 44.52
N ALA A 12 53.28 -5.40 44.07
CA ALA A 12 52.21 -4.41 44.09
C ALA A 12 51.07 -4.74 43.12
N GLY A 13 51.41 -5.22 41.92
CA GLY A 13 50.44 -5.67 40.92
C GLY A 13 49.63 -6.86 41.39
N ALA A 14 50.29 -7.86 41.97
CA ALA A 14 49.65 -9.04 42.54
C ALA A 14 48.65 -8.67 43.65
N ALA A 15 49.01 -7.73 44.53
CA ALA A 15 48.12 -7.24 45.58
C ALA A 15 46.87 -6.55 45.01
N LYS A 16 47.01 -5.71 43.98
CA LYS A 16 45.88 -5.04 43.32
C LYS A 16 44.98 -6.00 42.54
N LEU A 17 45.59 -6.94 41.80
CA LEU A 17 44.86 -7.97 41.07
C LEU A 17 44.09 -8.91 42.02
N ALA A 18 44.65 -9.23 43.19
CA ALA A 18 43.96 -9.98 44.23
C ALA A 18 42.82 -9.18 44.89
N ALA A 19 43.01 -7.87 45.14
CA ALA A 19 41.94 -7.01 45.65
C ALA A 19 40.77 -6.87 44.67
N ALA A 20 41.03 -6.95 43.36
CA ALA A 20 39.99 -6.87 42.33
C ALA A 20 39.14 -8.16 42.18
N THR A 21 39.51 -9.29 42.82
CA THR A 21 38.75 -10.54 42.74
C THR A 21 37.74 -10.73 43.88
N VAL A 22 37.73 -9.85 44.90
CA VAL A 22 36.72 -9.89 45.96
C VAL A 22 35.35 -9.40 45.43
N PRO A 23 34.21 -9.91 45.93
CA PRO A 23 32.89 -9.41 45.54
C PRO A 23 32.78 -7.90 45.76
N GLY A 24 32.52 -7.14 44.70
CA GLY A 24 32.46 -5.66 44.74
C GLY A 24 33.81 -4.94 44.61
N GLY A 25 34.91 -5.67 44.41
CA GLY A 25 36.23 -5.08 44.17
C GLY A 25 36.29 -4.27 42.86
N LYS A 26 36.98 -3.11 42.89
CA LYS A 26 37.24 -2.31 41.68
C LYS A 26 38.25 -3.05 40.80
N LYS A 27 37.93 -3.20 39.51
CA LYS A 27 38.85 -3.78 38.53
C LYS A 27 40.11 -2.93 38.40
N VAL A 28 41.23 -3.58 38.12
CA VAL A 28 42.50 -2.90 37.81
C VAL A 28 42.41 -2.35 36.39
N ASN A 29 42.41 -1.04 36.27
CA ASN A 29 42.42 -0.37 34.98
C ASN A 29 43.87 -0.16 34.53
N LEU A 30 44.32 -0.96 33.57
CA LEU A 30 45.65 -0.82 32.97
C LEU A 30 45.62 0.36 32.02
N SER A 31 46.31 1.44 32.39
CA SER A 31 46.18 2.74 31.74
C SER A 31 47.32 3.04 30.77
N ALA A 32 48.54 2.61 31.10
CA ALA A 32 49.75 2.99 30.38
C ALA A 32 50.77 1.86 30.31
N MET A 33 51.56 1.88 29.26
CA MET A 33 52.78 1.07 29.17
C MET A 33 53.98 2.00 28.99
N ALA A 34 55.05 1.70 29.70
CA ALA A 34 56.34 2.34 29.53
C ALA A 34 57.32 1.41 28.84
N VAL A 35 58.21 2.00 28.06
CA VAL A 35 59.31 1.37 27.34
C VAL A 35 60.61 1.89 27.96
N GLY A 36 61.54 0.99 28.20
CA GLY A 36 62.86 1.32 28.75
C GLY A 36 64.00 0.73 27.93
N ASP A 37 65.16 1.36 28.00
CA ASP A 37 66.40 0.92 27.34
C ASP A 37 67.29 0.07 28.26
N GLY A 38 66.85 -0.19 29.49
CA GLY A 38 67.56 -1.00 30.48
C GLY A 38 68.92 -0.41 30.91
N ASN A 39 69.12 0.91 30.73
CA ASN A 39 70.41 1.59 30.95
C ASN A 39 71.55 0.95 30.13
N GLY A 40 71.24 0.57 28.88
CA GLY A 40 72.21 0.00 27.95
C GLY A 40 72.50 -1.50 28.12
N LYS A 41 71.77 -2.22 28.99
CA LYS A 41 71.85 -3.68 29.16
C LYS A 41 70.45 -4.30 29.21
N LEU A 42 70.30 -5.55 28.78
CA LEU A 42 69.04 -6.29 28.90
C LEU A 42 68.73 -6.61 30.38
N PRO A 43 67.68 -6.03 30.99
CA PRO A 43 67.40 -6.24 32.40
C PRO A 43 66.72 -7.60 32.65
N VAL A 44 66.82 -8.10 33.88
CA VAL A 44 66.11 -9.30 34.35
C VAL A 44 64.88 -8.84 35.14
N PRO A 45 63.64 -9.13 34.69
CA PRO A 45 62.43 -8.73 35.39
C PRO A 45 62.34 -9.34 36.79
N ASP A 46 62.04 -8.50 37.78
CA ASP A 46 61.97 -8.84 39.21
C ASP A 46 60.63 -8.38 39.83
N ALA A 47 60.07 -9.21 40.71
CA ALA A 47 58.75 -8.96 41.31
C ALA A 47 58.77 -7.80 42.35
N GLY A 48 59.94 -7.40 42.84
CA GLY A 48 60.11 -6.25 43.74
C GLY A 48 60.21 -4.91 43.01
N GLN A 49 60.21 -4.89 41.66
CA GLN A 49 60.29 -3.65 40.90
C GLN A 49 59.06 -2.75 41.12
N THR A 50 59.33 -1.48 41.40
CA THR A 50 58.32 -0.42 41.46
C THR A 50 58.41 0.54 40.26
N LYS A 51 59.50 0.46 39.49
CA LYS A 51 59.79 1.21 38.26
C LYS A 51 60.70 0.40 37.33
N LEU A 52 60.78 0.81 36.07
CA LEU A 52 61.75 0.30 35.10
C LEU A 52 63.19 0.69 35.49
N VAL A 53 64.18 -0.05 34.97
CA VAL A 53 65.61 0.24 35.22
C VAL A 53 65.99 1.60 34.62
N HIS A 54 65.53 1.87 33.39
CA HIS A 54 65.61 3.19 32.78
C HIS A 54 64.48 3.37 31.77
N GLU A 55 63.46 4.13 32.16
CA GLU A 55 62.31 4.46 31.32
C GLU A 55 62.66 5.56 30.33
N VAL A 56 62.42 5.32 29.04
CA VAL A 56 62.68 6.28 27.96
C VAL A 56 61.39 6.85 27.37
N TRP A 57 60.28 6.12 27.47
CA TRP A 57 58.99 6.59 26.98
C TRP A 57 57.83 5.92 27.69
N ARG A 58 56.73 6.65 27.90
CA ARG A 58 55.48 6.13 28.45
C ARG A 58 54.31 6.76 27.74
N HIS A 59 53.29 5.95 27.46
CA HIS A 59 52.06 6.44 26.85
C HIS A 59 50.86 5.58 27.24
N ALA A 60 49.66 6.11 27.01
CA ALA A 60 48.42 5.37 27.18
C ALA A 60 48.39 4.14 26.24
N LEU A 61 47.84 3.03 26.75
CA LEU A 61 47.69 1.79 25.99
C LEU A 61 46.68 1.97 24.85
N ASN A 62 46.99 1.42 23.66
CA ASN A 62 46.06 1.40 22.54
C ASN A 62 44.98 0.33 22.73
N LYS A 63 45.35 -0.81 23.33
CA LYS A 63 44.45 -1.95 23.51
C LYS A 63 44.83 -2.80 24.73
N VAL A 64 43.83 -3.18 25.51
CA VAL A 64 43.90 -4.21 26.55
C VAL A 64 42.81 -5.24 26.27
N SER A 65 43.21 -6.48 25.99
CA SER A 65 42.29 -7.53 25.56
C SER A 65 42.63 -8.91 26.13
N VAL A 66 41.67 -9.83 26.09
CA VAL A 66 41.90 -11.25 26.41
C VAL A 66 42.41 -11.94 25.15
N ASP A 67 43.42 -12.81 25.27
CA ASP A 67 43.93 -13.60 24.14
C ASP A 67 42.84 -14.53 23.58
N ASN A 68 42.76 -14.63 22.26
CA ASN A 68 41.71 -15.39 21.59
C ASN A 68 41.81 -16.89 21.86
N LYS A 69 43.03 -17.43 22.06
CA LYS A 69 43.29 -18.86 22.28
C LYS A 69 43.37 -19.20 23.77
N ASN A 70 44.03 -18.35 24.56
CA ASN A 70 44.26 -18.59 26.00
C ASN A 70 43.46 -17.61 26.85
N LYS A 71 42.27 -18.02 27.32
CA LYS A 71 41.32 -17.14 28.02
C LYS A 71 41.81 -16.57 29.36
N ASN A 72 42.95 -17.05 29.87
CA ASN A 72 43.62 -16.56 31.08
C ASN A 72 44.74 -15.53 30.79
N TYR A 73 44.96 -15.16 29.52
CA TYR A 73 46.03 -14.23 29.13
C TYR A 73 45.41 -12.86 28.83
N ILE A 74 45.95 -11.82 29.46
CA ILE A 74 45.68 -10.44 29.09
C ILE A 74 46.83 -9.94 28.23
N VAL A 75 46.48 -9.39 27.07
CA VAL A 75 47.38 -8.80 26.09
C VAL A 75 47.20 -7.29 26.13
N ALA A 76 48.24 -6.59 26.57
CA ALA A 76 48.32 -5.13 26.53
C ALA A 76 49.21 -4.69 25.36
N GLU A 77 48.72 -3.77 24.55
CA GLU A 77 49.40 -3.28 23.34
C GLU A 77 49.59 -1.77 23.39
N LEU A 78 50.81 -1.35 23.07
CA LEU A 78 51.18 0.03 22.89
C LEU A 78 51.85 0.19 21.53
N VAL A 79 51.37 1.14 20.72
CA VAL A 79 51.97 1.53 19.45
C VAL A 79 52.86 2.73 19.70
N VAL A 80 54.17 2.57 19.49
CA VAL A 80 55.11 3.69 19.44
C VAL A 80 55.00 4.30 18.04
N PRO A 81 54.52 5.55 17.89
CA PRO A 81 54.31 6.14 16.57
C PRO A 81 55.65 6.52 15.89
N PRO A 82 55.66 6.80 14.58
CA PRO A 82 56.89 7.14 13.85
C PRO A 82 57.65 8.34 14.41
N GLU A 83 56.94 9.31 14.98
CA GLU A 83 57.47 10.58 15.51
C GLU A 83 58.18 10.42 16.86
N VAL A 84 58.06 9.26 17.52
CA VAL A 84 58.69 8.98 18.81
C VAL A 84 59.73 7.88 18.63
N GLY A 85 61.00 8.20 18.89
CA GLY A 85 62.11 7.25 18.74
C GLY A 85 63.43 7.78 19.30
N GLY A 86 64.55 7.26 18.78
CA GLY A 86 65.90 7.65 19.23
C GLY A 86 66.42 6.84 20.42
N PHE A 87 65.80 5.68 20.71
CA PHE A 87 66.15 4.85 21.87
C PHE A 87 66.10 3.34 21.58
N TRP A 88 66.86 2.58 22.38
CA TRP A 88 66.78 1.12 22.41
C TRP A 88 65.61 0.67 23.27
N MET A 89 64.93 -0.39 22.86
CA MET A 89 63.84 -1.00 23.61
C MET A 89 64.30 -2.34 24.17
N ARG A 90 64.31 -2.47 25.50
CA ARG A 90 64.81 -3.64 26.22
C ARG A 90 63.90 -4.11 27.35
N GLU A 91 63.10 -3.21 27.91
CA GLU A 91 62.12 -3.52 28.95
C GLU A 91 60.78 -2.83 28.71
N LEU A 92 59.71 -3.46 29.21
CA LEU A 92 58.35 -2.92 29.21
C LEU A 92 57.78 -2.96 30.62
N GLY A 93 57.09 -1.89 31.02
CA GLY A 93 56.40 -1.76 32.30
C GLY A 93 54.94 -1.43 32.09
N LEU A 94 54.04 -2.17 32.73
CA LEU A 94 52.60 -2.00 32.61
C LEU A 94 52.05 -1.33 33.87
N TYR A 95 51.36 -0.21 33.72
CA TYR A 95 50.91 0.64 34.82
C TYR A 95 49.38 0.76 34.86
N ASP A 96 48.84 0.95 36.07
CA ASP A 96 47.42 1.25 36.26
C ASP A 96 47.09 2.75 36.31
N ASP A 97 45.82 3.11 36.44
CA ASP A 97 45.30 4.49 36.55
C ASP A 97 45.88 5.27 37.74
N ALA A 98 46.35 4.58 38.78
CA ALA A 98 47.02 5.16 39.94
C ALA A 98 48.56 5.23 39.79
N GLY A 99 49.11 4.89 38.63
CA GLY A 99 50.54 4.92 38.34
C GLY A 99 51.35 3.80 39.00
N THR A 100 50.71 2.75 39.51
CA THR A 100 51.37 1.58 40.09
C THR A 100 51.86 0.64 39.00
N LEU A 101 53.12 0.21 39.06
CA LEU A 101 53.67 -0.79 38.15
C LEU A 101 53.07 -2.16 38.46
N ILE A 102 52.21 -2.67 37.57
CA ILE A 102 51.49 -3.95 37.72
C ILE A 102 52.34 -5.12 37.24
N ALA A 103 53.05 -4.97 36.13
CA ALA A 103 53.91 -6.02 35.58
C ALA A 103 55.11 -5.42 34.86
N VAL A 104 56.20 -6.19 34.82
CA VAL A 104 57.46 -5.83 34.14
C VAL A 104 57.93 -6.99 33.26
N SER A 105 58.49 -6.69 32.09
CA SER A 105 59.06 -7.68 31.18
C SER A 105 60.33 -7.19 30.52
N ASN A 106 61.15 -8.14 30.08
CA ASN A 106 62.26 -7.90 29.17
C ASN A 106 61.86 -8.34 27.75
N MET A 107 62.42 -7.67 26.74
CA MET A 107 62.13 -7.95 25.33
C MET A 107 63.41 -8.10 24.50
N ALA A 108 63.28 -8.61 23.27
CA ALA A 108 64.41 -8.65 22.34
C ALA A 108 64.88 -7.22 22.05
N GLU A 109 66.20 -7.00 22.14
CA GLU A 109 66.80 -5.69 21.94
C GLU A 109 66.49 -5.18 20.52
N SER A 110 65.80 -4.05 20.44
CA SER A 110 65.38 -3.46 19.17
C SER A 110 65.56 -1.94 19.21
N TYR A 111 66.14 -1.36 18.18
CA TYR A 111 66.27 0.08 18.04
C TYR A 111 65.05 0.67 17.35
N LYS A 112 64.42 1.68 17.97
CA LYS A 112 63.29 2.41 17.41
C LYS A 112 63.79 3.77 16.91
N PRO A 113 63.99 3.95 15.59
CA PRO A 113 64.43 5.23 15.05
C PRO A 113 63.37 6.30 15.20
N GLU A 114 63.82 7.54 15.37
CA GLU A 114 62.98 8.74 15.28
C GLU A 114 62.83 9.17 13.82
N LEU A 115 61.69 9.77 13.45
CA LEU A 115 61.47 10.24 12.07
C LEU A 115 62.57 11.18 11.57
N ALA A 116 63.16 11.99 12.45
CA ALA A 116 64.28 12.88 12.16
C ALA A 116 65.57 12.14 11.74
N GLU A 117 65.70 10.85 12.05
CA GLU A 117 66.82 10.00 11.64
C GLU A 117 66.64 9.42 10.21
N GLY A 118 65.61 9.86 9.47
CA GLY A 118 65.35 9.46 8.09
C GLY A 118 64.64 8.10 7.93
N SER A 119 64.24 7.46 9.04
CA SER A 119 63.48 6.21 9.06
C SER A 119 62.33 6.29 10.07
N GLY A 120 61.14 6.68 9.62
CA GLY A 120 59.93 6.68 10.44
C GLY A 120 59.26 5.31 10.44
N ARG A 121 59.44 4.52 11.50
CA ARG A 121 58.77 3.21 11.67
C ARG A 121 57.83 3.27 12.86
N ALA A 122 56.58 2.83 12.71
CA ALA A 122 55.73 2.56 13.87
C ALA A 122 56.09 1.19 14.47
N GLN A 123 56.18 1.08 15.80
CA GLN A 123 56.56 -0.16 16.48
C GLN A 123 55.51 -0.55 17.53
N THR A 124 54.90 -1.71 17.38
CA THR A 124 53.95 -2.24 18.35
C THR A 124 54.66 -3.04 19.43
N CYS A 125 54.53 -2.59 20.67
CA CYS A 125 54.90 -3.32 21.87
C CYS A 125 53.71 -4.15 22.35
N ARG A 126 53.91 -5.44 22.58
CA ARG A 126 52.89 -6.33 23.13
C ARG A 126 53.43 -6.98 24.40
N MET A 127 52.72 -6.80 25.51
CA MET A 127 53.02 -7.43 26.78
C MET A 127 51.88 -8.37 27.17
N VAL A 128 52.23 -9.60 27.56
CA VAL A 128 51.25 -10.61 27.98
C VAL A 128 51.44 -10.87 29.48
N ILE A 129 50.34 -10.77 30.23
CA ILE A 129 50.27 -11.19 31.64
C ILE A 129 49.29 -12.35 31.78
N ILE A 130 49.60 -13.29 32.68
CA ILE A 130 48.80 -14.48 32.93
C ILE A 130 48.11 -14.31 34.27
N LEU A 131 46.77 -14.41 34.29
CA LEU A 131 45.95 -14.21 35.48
C LEU A 131 45.08 -15.42 35.76
N SER A 132 44.86 -15.74 37.03
CA SER A 132 43.90 -16.77 37.43
C SER A 132 42.44 -16.34 37.20
N ASN A 133 42.17 -15.03 37.21
CA ASN A 133 40.87 -14.46 36.88
C ASN A 133 41.03 -13.16 36.08
N VAL A 134 40.69 -13.20 34.79
CA VAL A 134 40.75 -12.04 33.89
C VAL A 134 39.71 -10.96 34.19
N ALA A 135 38.66 -11.26 34.97
CA ALA A 135 37.67 -10.28 35.40
C ALA A 135 38.25 -9.23 36.38
N SER A 136 39.47 -9.46 36.90
CA SER A 136 40.21 -8.52 37.74
C SER A 136 40.75 -7.30 36.98
N VAL A 137 40.73 -7.33 35.63
CA VAL A 137 41.26 -6.26 34.76
C VAL A 137 40.15 -5.65 33.92
N GLU A 138 40.19 -4.33 33.75
CA GLU A 138 39.32 -3.59 32.84
C GLU A 138 39.87 -3.67 31.40
N LEU A 139 39.03 -4.04 30.44
CA LEU A 139 39.40 -4.14 29.02
C LEU A 139 39.11 -2.81 28.31
N SER A 140 40.04 -2.34 27.49
CA SER A 140 39.96 -1.03 26.84
C SER A 140 40.46 -1.08 25.38
N ILE A 141 39.86 -0.25 24.52
CA ILE A 141 40.26 -0.05 23.13
C ILE A 141 40.14 1.46 22.84
N ASP A 142 41.24 2.09 22.42
CA ASP A 142 41.21 3.45 21.86
C ASP A 142 41.11 3.36 20.32
N ALA A 143 40.00 3.85 19.78
CA ALA A 143 39.64 3.71 18.36
C ALA A 143 40.22 4.79 17.44
N SER A 144 41.02 5.73 17.96
CA SER A 144 41.50 6.88 17.18
C SER A 144 42.75 6.59 16.33
N THR A 145 43.51 5.52 16.61
CA THR A 145 44.75 5.20 15.89
C THR A 145 45.03 3.68 15.86
N VAL A 146 44.36 2.93 14.99
CA VAL A 146 44.72 1.52 14.72
C VAL A 146 44.57 1.19 13.24
N MET A 147 45.66 0.75 12.59
CA MET A 147 45.54 -0.06 11.37
C MET A 147 44.94 -1.40 11.77
N ALA A 148 43.69 -1.64 11.39
CA ALA A 148 43.07 -2.96 11.55
C ALA A 148 43.85 -3.98 10.70
N THR A 149 44.23 -5.11 11.30
CA THR A 149 44.75 -6.24 10.53
C THR A 149 43.67 -6.74 9.58
N GLN A 150 44.06 -7.31 8.44
CA GLN A 150 43.11 -7.87 7.48
C GLN A 150 42.18 -8.89 8.17
N ASP A 151 42.72 -9.77 9.02
CA ASP A 151 41.94 -10.72 9.81
C ASP A 151 40.88 -10.04 10.70
N TYR A 152 41.18 -8.88 11.28
CA TYR A 152 40.18 -8.15 12.10
C TYR A 152 39.07 -7.58 11.22
N VAL A 153 39.41 -7.10 10.02
CA VAL A 153 38.42 -6.58 9.06
C VAL A 153 37.55 -7.73 8.54
N ASP A 154 38.15 -8.85 8.15
CA ASP A 154 37.45 -10.02 7.64
C ASP A 154 36.58 -10.65 8.73
N ASP A 155 37.08 -10.77 9.97
CA ASP A 155 36.27 -11.22 11.11
C ASP A 155 35.11 -10.27 11.40
N LYS A 156 35.29 -8.95 11.27
CA LYS A 156 34.23 -7.96 11.48
C LYS A 156 33.22 -7.94 10.34
N ILE A 157 33.64 -8.18 9.11
CA ILE A 157 32.74 -8.35 7.95
C ILE A 157 31.96 -9.66 8.10
N ALA A 158 32.60 -10.77 8.48
CA ALA A 158 31.93 -12.02 8.77
C ALA A 158 30.95 -11.91 9.96
N GLU A 159 31.34 -11.20 11.02
CA GLU A 159 30.44 -10.88 12.15
C GLU A 159 29.28 -10.01 11.67
N HIS A 160 29.52 -9.04 10.78
CA HIS A 160 28.48 -8.17 10.22
C HIS A 160 27.50 -8.93 9.32
N GLU A 161 28.00 -9.79 8.42
CA GLU A 161 27.21 -10.65 7.53
C GLU A 161 26.32 -11.63 8.31
N GLN A 162 26.80 -12.11 9.47
CA GLN A 162 26.01 -12.95 10.38
C GLN A 162 25.14 -12.13 11.33
N SER A 163 25.38 -10.83 11.46
CA SER A 163 24.63 -9.97 12.37
C SER A 163 23.29 -9.57 11.76
N ARG A 164 22.28 -9.46 12.62
CA ARG A 164 21.03 -8.75 12.33
C ARG A 164 21.05 -7.32 12.87
N ARG A 165 22.23 -6.72 13.03
CA ARG A 165 22.41 -5.37 13.58
C ARG A 165 22.18 -4.32 12.49
N HIS A 166 20.98 -4.32 11.91
CA HIS A 166 20.52 -3.28 10.99
C HIS A 166 19.20 -2.71 11.55
N PRO A 167 18.93 -1.40 11.42
CA PRO A 167 17.63 -0.85 11.77
C PRO A 167 16.50 -1.61 11.06
N ASP A 168 15.38 -1.76 11.75
CA ASP A 168 14.17 -2.35 11.17
C ASP A 168 13.66 -1.46 10.03
N ALA A 169 13.06 -2.07 9.00
CA ALA A 169 12.47 -1.34 7.90
C ALA A 169 11.30 -0.47 8.37
N THR A 170 11.21 0.76 7.87
CA THR A 170 10.07 1.66 8.09
C THR A 170 9.32 1.89 6.77
N LEU A 171 8.24 2.65 6.79
CA LEU A 171 7.49 2.99 5.57
C LEU A 171 8.28 3.86 4.58
N THR A 172 9.34 4.52 5.04
CA THR A 172 10.13 5.48 4.24
C THR A 172 11.60 5.12 4.11
N GLU A 173 12.12 4.21 4.94
CA GLU A 173 13.54 3.85 4.99
C GLU A 173 13.74 2.32 4.97
N LYS A 174 14.75 1.86 4.22
CA LYS A 174 15.04 0.43 4.03
C LYS A 174 15.73 -0.17 5.27
N GLY A 175 15.32 -1.38 5.66
CA GLY A 175 15.87 -2.12 6.82
C GLY A 175 15.47 -3.60 6.83
N PHE A 176 15.71 -4.32 7.93
CA PHE A 176 15.22 -5.69 8.08
C PHE A 176 13.74 -5.71 8.48
N THR A 177 12.95 -6.63 7.91
CA THR A 177 11.51 -6.74 8.21
C THR A 177 11.22 -8.02 8.96
N GLN A 178 10.61 -7.91 10.14
CA GLN A 178 10.12 -9.06 10.89
C GLN A 178 8.74 -9.49 10.36
N LEU A 179 8.55 -10.79 10.17
CA LEU A 179 7.36 -11.35 9.54
C LEU A 179 6.40 -11.95 10.57
N SER A 180 5.11 -11.72 10.42
CA SER A 180 4.05 -12.33 11.24
C SER A 180 3.06 -13.09 10.37
N SER A 181 2.70 -14.30 10.79
CA SER A 181 1.64 -15.10 10.17
C SER A 181 0.29 -14.99 10.89
N ALA A 182 0.16 -14.08 11.85
CA ALA A 182 -1.11 -13.84 12.54
C ALA A 182 -2.08 -13.07 11.63
N THR A 183 -3.34 -13.51 11.57
CA THR A 183 -4.41 -12.86 10.78
C THR A 183 -5.11 -11.73 11.52
N ASN A 184 -4.75 -11.50 12.79
CA ASN A 184 -5.33 -10.51 13.69
C ASN A 184 -4.24 -9.65 14.39
N SER A 185 -3.06 -9.54 13.77
CA SER A 185 -1.97 -8.72 14.31
C SER A 185 -2.34 -7.25 14.33
N THR A 186 -2.18 -6.58 15.47
CA THR A 186 -2.30 -5.12 15.63
C THR A 186 -0.95 -4.40 15.49
N SER A 187 0.13 -5.12 15.21
CA SER A 187 1.48 -4.56 15.12
C SER A 187 1.70 -3.80 13.81
N GLU A 188 2.13 -2.54 13.92
CA GLU A 188 2.60 -1.72 12.79
C GLU A 188 4.09 -1.96 12.46
N LYS A 189 4.79 -2.77 13.26
CA LYS A 189 6.22 -3.07 13.12
C LYS A 189 6.52 -4.38 12.38
N LEU A 190 5.50 -5.22 12.18
CA LEU A 190 5.65 -6.55 11.59
C LEU A 190 4.92 -6.62 10.25
N ALA A 191 5.54 -7.18 9.22
CA ALA A 191 4.88 -7.40 7.93
C ALA A 191 4.12 -8.72 7.90
N ALA A 192 2.95 -8.73 7.25
CA ALA A 192 2.14 -9.93 7.07
C ALA A 192 2.79 -10.90 6.08
N THR A 193 2.83 -12.19 6.41
CA THR A 193 3.28 -13.23 5.48
C THR A 193 2.22 -13.56 4.44
N PRO A 194 2.59 -14.13 3.28
CA PRO A 194 1.63 -14.71 2.33
C PRO A 194 0.68 -15.73 2.98
N LYS A 195 1.12 -16.43 4.03
CA LYS A 195 0.27 -17.35 4.82
C LYS A 195 -0.82 -16.61 5.59
N ALA A 196 -0.49 -15.49 6.26
CA ALA A 196 -1.50 -14.65 6.93
C ALA A 196 -2.50 -14.07 5.93
N VAL A 197 -2.01 -13.54 4.80
CA VAL A 197 -2.86 -12.96 3.75
C VAL A 197 -3.80 -14.02 3.17
N LYS A 198 -3.28 -15.22 2.88
CA LYS A 198 -4.10 -16.34 2.40
C LYS A 198 -5.14 -16.76 3.44
N ALA A 199 -4.76 -16.93 4.71
CA ALA A 199 -5.69 -17.33 5.75
C ALA A 199 -6.79 -16.28 6.02
N ALA A 200 -6.46 -14.99 5.94
CA ALA A 200 -7.44 -13.91 6.02
C ALA A 200 -8.40 -13.90 4.81
N ASN A 201 -7.87 -14.12 3.60
CA ASN A 201 -8.67 -14.19 2.38
C ASN A 201 -9.59 -15.43 2.34
N ASP A 202 -9.09 -16.60 2.77
CA ASP A 202 -9.88 -17.82 2.89
C ASP A 202 -11.00 -17.63 3.93
N ASN A 203 -10.74 -16.96 5.06
CA ASN A 203 -11.77 -16.61 6.04
C ASN A 203 -12.83 -15.68 5.44
N ALA A 204 -12.42 -14.63 4.72
CA ALA A 204 -13.34 -13.72 4.05
C ALA A 204 -14.24 -14.43 3.03
N ASN A 205 -13.67 -15.31 2.21
CA ASN A 205 -14.41 -16.10 1.23
C ASN A 205 -15.37 -17.12 1.87
N SER A 206 -15.09 -17.61 3.08
CA SER A 206 -15.97 -18.54 3.80
C SER A 206 -17.21 -17.88 4.44
N ARG A 207 -17.23 -16.55 4.59
CA ARG A 207 -18.32 -15.80 5.26
C ARG A 207 -19.44 -15.30 4.32
N LEU A 208 -19.40 -15.67 3.03
CA LEU A 208 -20.35 -15.14 2.03
C LEU A 208 -20.71 -16.18 0.95
N ALA A 209 -20.87 -17.44 1.37
CA ALA A 209 -21.25 -18.53 0.48
C ALA A 209 -22.74 -18.42 0.11
N LYS A 210 -23.06 -17.71 -0.98
CA LYS A 210 -24.43 -17.48 -1.49
C LYS A 210 -25.26 -18.78 -1.62
N ASN A 211 -24.60 -19.91 -1.83
CA ASN A 211 -25.16 -21.24 -1.98
C ASN A 211 -25.53 -21.94 -0.66
N GLN A 212 -25.22 -21.34 0.50
CA GLN A 212 -25.59 -21.88 1.81
C GLN A 212 -26.92 -21.35 2.36
N ASN A 213 -27.63 -20.47 1.64
CA ASN A 213 -28.97 -19.96 2.00
C ASN A 213 -29.10 -19.51 3.47
N GLY A 214 -28.06 -18.87 4.03
CA GLY A 214 -28.05 -18.38 5.41
C GLY A 214 -27.77 -19.44 6.48
N ALA A 215 -27.30 -20.63 6.11
CA ALA A 215 -26.84 -21.65 7.06
C ALA A 215 -25.57 -21.22 7.83
N ASP A 216 -24.75 -20.38 7.22
CA ASP A 216 -23.53 -19.75 7.73
C ASP A 216 -23.79 -18.58 8.70
N ILE A 217 -25.03 -18.14 8.84
CA ILE A 217 -25.42 -17.11 9.80
C ILE A 217 -25.37 -17.71 11.21
N GLN A 218 -24.37 -17.31 11.99
CA GLN A 218 -24.09 -17.82 13.34
C GLN A 218 -25.23 -17.51 14.32
N ASP A 219 -25.79 -16.31 14.25
CA ASP A 219 -26.96 -15.90 15.03
C ASP A 219 -28.09 -15.44 14.10
N LYS A 220 -28.92 -16.42 13.70
CA LYS A 220 -30.06 -16.19 12.82
C LYS A 220 -31.11 -15.28 13.45
N SER A 221 -31.22 -15.28 14.78
CA SER A 221 -32.20 -14.43 15.48
C SER A 221 -31.77 -12.97 15.42
N ALA A 222 -30.51 -12.67 15.72
CA ALA A 222 -29.97 -11.31 15.63
C ALA A 222 -29.96 -10.80 14.18
N PHE A 223 -29.69 -11.69 13.20
CA PHE A 223 -29.77 -11.33 11.79
C PHE A 223 -31.18 -10.90 11.36
N LEU A 224 -32.21 -11.68 11.71
CA LEU A 224 -33.61 -11.35 11.44
C LEU A 224 -34.04 -10.02 12.10
N ASP A 225 -33.60 -9.79 13.34
CA ASP A 225 -33.85 -8.54 14.06
C ASP A 225 -33.17 -7.34 13.34
N ASN A 226 -31.93 -7.48 12.84
CA ASN A 226 -31.19 -6.43 12.13
C ASN A 226 -31.77 -6.07 10.75
N VAL A 227 -32.37 -7.03 10.03
CA VAL A 227 -33.02 -6.78 8.73
C VAL A 227 -34.49 -6.37 8.87
N GLY A 228 -34.98 -6.14 10.10
CA GLY A 228 -36.34 -5.66 10.37
C GLY A 228 -37.43 -6.73 10.21
N VAL A 229 -37.07 -8.01 10.13
CA VAL A 229 -38.01 -9.14 10.09
C VAL A 229 -38.24 -9.61 11.53
N THR A 230 -39.17 -8.93 12.21
CA THR A 230 -39.54 -9.19 13.60
C THR A 230 -40.94 -9.81 13.67
N SER A 231 -41.32 -10.42 14.80
CA SER A 231 -42.70 -10.92 15.02
C SER A 231 -43.76 -9.80 15.06
N LEU A 232 -43.34 -8.52 15.00
CA LEU A 232 -44.19 -7.35 14.87
C LEU A 232 -44.44 -6.94 13.41
N THR A 233 -43.55 -7.33 12.48
CA THR A 233 -43.63 -6.98 11.04
C THR A 233 -44.05 -8.17 10.17
N PHE A 234 -43.82 -9.42 10.59
CA PHE A 234 -44.29 -10.64 9.94
C PHE A 234 -44.82 -11.66 10.97
N MET A 235 -45.94 -12.33 10.69
CA MET A 235 -46.52 -13.33 11.61
C MET A 235 -45.70 -14.63 11.60
N LYS A 236 -44.95 -14.88 12.67
CA LYS A 236 -44.23 -16.14 12.90
C LYS A 236 -45.20 -17.26 13.28
N ASN A 237 -44.99 -18.47 12.76
CA ASN A 237 -45.67 -19.67 13.28
C ASN A 237 -44.98 -20.12 14.60
N ASN A 238 -45.72 -20.08 15.70
CA ASN A 238 -45.24 -20.47 17.03
C ASN A 238 -45.53 -21.94 17.38
N GLY A 239 -46.28 -22.65 16.54
CA GLY A 239 -46.65 -24.06 16.76
C GLY A 239 -47.87 -24.22 17.66
N GLU A 240 -47.99 -25.39 18.29
CA GLU A 240 -49.13 -25.70 19.18
C GLU A 240 -49.03 -24.93 20.49
N MET A 241 -50.14 -24.34 20.93
CA MET A 241 -50.22 -23.65 22.22
C MET A 241 -50.12 -24.64 23.40
N PRO A 242 -49.63 -24.20 24.58
CA PRO A 242 -49.58 -25.02 25.78
C PRO A 242 -50.93 -25.67 26.15
N LEU A 243 -50.88 -26.85 26.76
CA LEU A 243 -52.07 -27.68 27.06
C LEU A 243 -53.07 -27.00 28.00
N ASP A 244 -52.60 -26.11 28.87
CA ASP A 244 -53.35 -25.33 29.87
C ASP A 244 -53.46 -23.85 29.53
N ALA A 245 -53.15 -23.48 28.27
CA ALA A 245 -53.14 -22.13 27.76
C ALA A 245 -54.45 -21.38 28.07
N ASP A 246 -54.30 -20.19 28.63
CA ASP A 246 -55.37 -19.21 28.74
C ASP A 246 -55.11 -18.12 27.69
N LEU A 247 -56.08 -17.92 26.78
CA LEU A 247 -55.90 -16.99 25.66
C LEU A 247 -55.74 -15.53 26.11
N ASN A 248 -56.09 -15.19 27.35
CA ASN A 248 -55.85 -13.86 27.87
C ASN A 248 -54.36 -13.55 28.03
N THR A 249 -53.52 -14.56 28.28
CA THR A 249 -52.06 -14.37 28.45
C THR A 249 -51.33 -14.07 27.14
N PHE A 250 -51.98 -14.30 25.99
CA PHE A 250 -51.41 -14.16 24.66
C PHE A 250 -51.46 -12.71 24.15
N GLY A 251 -50.63 -11.84 24.75
CA GLY A 251 -50.52 -10.42 24.40
C GLY A 251 -49.72 -10.10 23.12
N PRO A 252 -49.78 -8.87 22.60
CA PRO A 252 -49.01 -8.41 21.43
C PRO A 252 -47.52 -8.14 21.76
N VAL A 253 -46.86 -9.11 22.40
CA VAL A 253 -45.45 -9.06 22.83
C VAL A 253 -44.65 -10.15 22.13
N LYS A 254 -43.32 -9.99 22.02
CA LYS A 254 -42.43 -10.89 21.26
C LYS A 254 -42.63 -12.39 21.59
N ALA A 255 -42.99 -12.71 22.83
CA ALA A 255 -43.23 -14.08 23.28
C ALA A 255 -44.51 -14.73 22.69
N TYR A 256 -45.57 -13.95 22.44
CA TYR A 256 -46.89 -14.48 22.08
C TYR A 256 -47.41 -14.00 20.72
N SER A 257 -46.86 -12.92 20.16
CA SER A 257 -47.19 -12.46 18.80
C SER A 257 -46.84 -13.53 17.75
N GLY A 258 -47.78 -13.81 16.85
CA GLY A 258 -47.66 -14.84 15.82
C GLY A 258 -48.90 -15.74 15.75
N ILE A 259 -48.72 -16.90 15.11
CA ILE A 259 -49.75 -17.89 14.83
C ILE A 259 -49.56 -19.09 15.77
N TRP A 260 -50.62 -19.48 16.47
CA TRP A 260 -50.66 -20.62 17.36
C TRP A 260 -51.73 -21.60 16.93
N SER A 261 -51.42 -22.90 16.89
CA SER A 261 -52.41 -23.94 16.63
C SER A 261 -53.00 -24.46 17.94
N LYS A 262 -54.30 -24.80 17.90
CA LYS A 262 -55.01 -25.60 18.89
C LYS A 262 -55.51 -26.87 18.21
N ALA A 263 -54.74 -27.95 18.29
CA ALA A 263 -55.01 -29.16 17.51
C ALA A 263 -56.09 -30.08 18.13
N THR A 264 -56.31 -29.97 19.45
CA THR A 264 -57.22 -30.83 20.22
C THR A 264 -58.27 -29.98 20.95
N SER A 265 -59.46 -30.53 21.19
CA SER A 265 -60.54 -29.82 21.91
C SER A 265 -60.32 -29.74 23.43
N THR A 266 -59.45 -30.58 23.99
CA THR A 266 -59.20 -30.68 25.43
C THR A 266 -58.76 -29.34 26.04
N ASN A 267 -59.36 -28.93 27.16
CA ASN A 267 -59.07 -27.70 27.92
C ASN A 267 -59.30 -26.37 27.17
N ALA A 268 -59.86 -26.40 25.95
CA ALA A 268 -60.36 -25.19 25.30
C ALA A 268 -61.76 -24.89 25.85
N THR A 269 -61.84 -24.03 26.88
CA THR A 269 -63.11 -23.67 27.50
C THR A 269 -63.29 -22.16 27.54
N LEU A 270 -64.53 -21.71 27.74
CA LEU A 270 -64.84 -20.29 27.97
C LEU A 270 -64.10 -19.73 29.19
N GLU A 271 -63.87 -20.52 30.25
CA GLU A 271 -63.08 -20.09 31.42
C GLU A 271 -61.60 -19.84 31.09
N LYS A 272 -61.08 -20.52 30.06
CA LYS A 272 -59.74 -20.30 29.49
C LYS A 272 -59.73 -19.28 28.35
N ASN A 273 -60.82 -18.51 28.23
CA ASN A 273 -61.00 -17.39 27.31
C ASN A 273 -60.95 -17.76 25.81
N PHE A 274 -61.24 -19.02 25.49
CA PHE A 274 -61.54 -19.41 24.10
C PHE A 274 -62.87 -18.80 23.65
N PRO A 275 -63.07 -18.55 22.34
CA PRO A 275 -64.32 -18.00 21.84
C PRO A 275 -65.51 -18.96 21.93
N GLU A 276 -65.27 -20.27 22.04
CA GLU A 276 -66.26 -21.33 22.21
C GLU A 276 -65.63 -22.53 22.96
N ASP A 277 -66.46 -23.34 23.62
CA ASP A 277 -66.01 -24.58 24.24
C ASP A 277 -65.56 -25.61 23.20
N ASN A 278 -64.55 -26.40 23.54
CA ASN A 278 -63.93 -27.40 22.67
C ASN A 278 -63.32 -26.83 21.37
N ALA A 279 -63.03 -25.52 21.33
CA ALA A 279 -62.48 -24.85 20.16
C ALA A 279 -61.20 -25.52 19.65
N VAL A 280 -61.25 -26.01 18.41
CA VAL A 280 -60.10 -26.51 17.65
C VAL A 280 -59.87 -25.54 16.50
N GLY A 281 -58.63 -25.11 16.28
CA GLY A 281 -58.38 -24.08 15.27
C GLY A 281 -57.04 -23.38 15.39
N VAL A 282 -57.00 -22.13 14.95
CA VAL A 282 -55.80 -21.30 14.90
C VAL A 282 -56.08 -19.97 15.58
N LEU A 283 -55.19 -19.59 16.49
CA LEU A 283 -55.14 -18.26 17.11
C LEU A 283 -54.03 -17.44 16.44
N GLU A 284 -54.37 -16.24 16.01
CA GLU A 284 -53.43 -15.23 15.54
C GLU A 284 -53.39 -14.07 16.52
N VAL A 285 -52.19 -13.68 16.95
CA VAL A 285 -51.93 -12.57 17.87
C VAL A 285 -51.05 -11.55 17.16
N PHE A 286 -51.54 -10.34 16.96
CA PHE A 286 -50.80 -9.31 16.21
C PHE A 286 -51.10 -7.89 16.68
N ALA A 287 -50.13 -7.00 16.45
CA ALA A 287 -50.19 -5.60 16.86
C ALA A 287 -51.03 -4.78 15.87
N ALA A 288 -52.35 -4.80 16.06
CA ALA A 288 -53.31 -4.02 15.27
C ALA A 288 -54.51 -3.58 16.13
N GLY A 289 -55.33 -2.69 15.58
CA GLY A 289 -56.53 -2.17 16.26
C GLY A 289 -56.21 -1.21 17.41
N ASN A 290 -57.24 -0.87 18.19
CA ASN A 290 -57.09 0.05 19.33
C ASN A 290 -56.14 -0.54 20.38
N PHE A 291 -55.23 0.28 20.93
CA PHE A 291 -54.20 -0.14 21.90
C PHE A 291 -53.19 -1.20 21.40
N ALA A 292 -53.11 -1.41 20.07
CA ALA A 292 -52.10 -2.25 19.40
C ALA A 292 -52.07 -3.72 19.84
N GLY A 293 -53.23 -4.30 20.16
CA GLY A 293 -53.38 -5.74 20.42
C GLY A 293 -54.68 -6.30 19.89
N THR A 294 -54.58 -7.25 18.96
CA THR A 294 -55.72 -7.96 18.38
C THR A 294 -55.46 -9.47 18.43
N GLN A 295 -56.52 -10.21 18.76
CA GLN A 295 -56.56 -11.65 18.61
C GLN A 295 -57.64 -12.03 17.60
N ARG A 296 -57.30 -12.96 16.72
CA ARG A 296 -58.24 -13.60 15.80
C ARG A 296 -58.17 -15.11 16.00
N PHE A 297 -59.30 -15.74 16.24
CA PHE A 297 -59.40 -17.18 16.35
C PHE A 297 -60.26 -17.71 15.21
N THR A 298 -59.69 -18.59 14.39
CA THR A 298 -60.40 -19.29 13.32
C THR A 298 -60.57 -20.74 13.74
N THR A 299 -61.82 -21.15 13.92
CA THR A 299 -62.16 -22.55 14.26
C THR A 299 -61.96 -23.46 13.04
N ARG A 300 -61.82 -24.77 13.27
CA ARG A 300 -61.70 -25.78 12.21
C ARG A 300 -62.87 -25.76 11.22
N ASP A 301 -64.06 -25.38 11.69
CA ASP A 301 -65.29 -25.36 10.91
C ASP A 301 -65.52 -24.01 10.19
N GLY A 302 -64.56 -23.08 10.30
CA GLY A 302 -64.52 -21.84 9.52
C GLY A 302 -65.15 -20.62 10.18
N ASN A 303 -65.62 -20.72 11.44
CA ASN A 303 -66.05 -19.55 12.21
C ASN A 303 -64.84 -18.70 12.59
N VAL A 304 -64.94 -17.38 12.37
CA VAL A 304 -63.88 -16.43 12.70
C VAL A 304 -64.34 -15.49 13.81
N TYR A 305 -63.65 -15.57 14.95
CA TYR A 305 -63.83 -14.70 16.08
C TYR A 305 -62.68 -13.69 16.14
N MET A 306 -62.98 -12.42 16.42
CA MET A 306 -61.98 -11.39 16.64
C MET A 306 -62.28 -10.64 17.93
N ARG A 307 -61.23 -10.41 18.74
CA ARG A 307 -61.26 -9.49 19.87
C ARG A 307 -60.04 -8.59 19.87
N LYS A 308 -60.16 -7.45 20.51
CA LYS A 308 -59.10 -6.46 20.64
C LYS A 308 -58.91 -6.10 22.10
N LEU A 309 -57.77 -5.53 22.43
CA LEU A 309 -57.53 -4.97 23.75
C LEU A 309 -58.55 -3.86 24.07
N ALA A 310 -59.07 -3.88 25.30
CA ALA A 310 -59.96 -2.86 25.84
C ALA A 310 -59.18 -1.66 26.41
N ASN A 311 -57.90 -1.84 26.75
CA ASN A 311 -56.95 -0.81 27.18
C ASN A 311 -55.51 -1.26 26.85
N ARG A 312 -54.48 -0.44 27.11
CA ARG A 312 -53.07 -0.83 26.97
C ARG A 312 -52.79 -2.16 27.69
N TRP A 313 -52.02 -3.03 27.03
CA TRP A 313 -51.59 -4.33 27.58
C TRP A 313 -50.93 -4.15 28.96
N ASN A 314 -51.41 -4.90 29.95
CA ASN A 314 -50.94 -4.83 31.34
C ASN A 314 -49.67 -5.65 31.62
N GLY A 315 -49.17 -6.39 30.63
CA GLY A 315 -47.98 -7.25 30.77
C GLY A 315 -48.26 -8.70 31.10
N THR A 316 -49.50 -9.08 31.41
CA THR A 316 -49.84 -10.42 31.93
C THR A 316 -51.02 -11.06 31.21
N ASP A 317 -52.22 -10.47 31.22
CA ASP A 317 -53.46 -11.13 30.79
C ASP A 317 -54.52 -10.23 30.13
N GLY A 318 -54.26 -8.94 29.92
CA GLY A 318 -55.24 -8.08 29.24
C GLY A 318 -55.12 -6.60 29.59
N PRO A 319 -56.24 -5.83 29.60
CA PRO A 319 -57.62 -6.29 29.48
C PRO A 319 -58.05 -6.55 28.03
N TRP A 320 -58.62 -7.72 27.75
CA TRP A 320 -59.23 -8.06 26.47
C TRP A 320 -60.71 -7.67 26.42
N GLY A 321 -61.17 -7.19 25.27
CA GLY A 321 -62.60 -7.07 24.98
C GLY A 321 -63.24 -8.44 24.72
N VAL A 322 -64.57 -8.44 24.64
CA VAL A 322 -65.33 -9.65 24.28
C VAL A 322 -64.98 -10.15 22.88
N TRP A 323 -65.02 -11.46 22.68
CA TRP A 323 -64.98 -12.07 21.36
C TRP A 323 -66.17 -11.61 20.53
N ARG A 324 -65.91 -11.17 19.29
CA ARG A 324 -66.94 -10.88 18.31
C ARG A 324 -66.86 -11.88 17.19
N HIS A 325 -67.99 -12.47 16.86
CA HIS A 325 -68.10 -13.32 15.69
C HIS A 325 -68.16 -12.43 14.44
N THR A 326 -67.21 -12.59 13.53
CA THR A 326 -66.99 -11.67 12.40
C THR A 326 -67.22 -12.30 11.03
N GLN A 327 -67.28 -13.64 10.97
CA GLN A 327 -67.64 -14.38 9.77
C GLN A 327 -68.30 -15.71 10.18
N SER A 328 -69.55 -15.94 9.72
CA SER A 328 -70.30 -17.19 9.89
C SER A 328 -70.27 -18.03 8.61
N ALA A 329 -70.19 -19.36 8.73
CA ALA A 329 -70.58 -20.27 7.66
C ALA A 329 -72.10 -20.24 7.43
N THR A 330 -72.56 -20.34 6.16
CA THR A 330 -74.00 -20.30 5.82
C THR A 330 -74.75 -21.53 6.33
N ARG A 331 -75.68 -21.34 7.27
CA ARG A 331 -76.46 -22.41 7.90
C ARG A 331 -77.66 -22.83 7.03
N PRO A 332 -77.94 -24.13 6.80
CA PRO A 332 -79.17 -24.53 6.11
C PRO A 332 -80.41 -24.27 6.98
N LEU A 333 -81.48 -23.72 6.38
CA LEU A 333 -82.80 -23.66 7.00
C LEU A 333 -83.43 -25.07 7.04
N SER A 334 -84.02 -25.43 8.18
CA SER A 334 -84.77 -26.69 8.31
C SER A 334 -85.94 -26.72 7.32
N THR A 335 -86.33 -27.91 6.86
CA THR A 335 -87.41 -28.09 5.88
C THR A 335 -88.80 -27.74 6.42
N THR A 336 -88.92 -27.52 7.73
CA THR A 336 -90.15 -27.18 8.45
C THR A 336 -90.10 -25.82 9.13
N ILE A 337 -89.02 -25.04 8.94
CA ILE A 337 -88.81 -23.79 9.68
C ILE A 337 -89.84 -22.71 9.31
N ASP A 338 -90.31 -21.98 10.32
CA ASP A 338 -91.05 -20.73 10.15
C ASP A 338 -90.09 -19.56 10.39
N LEU A 339 -90.01 -18.62 9.45
CA LEU A 339 -89.08 -17.49 9.58
C LEU A 339 -89.39 -16.58 10.78
N ASN A 340 -90.61 -16.59 11.30
CA ASN A 340 -90.97 -15.82 12.49
C ASN A 340 -90.28 -16.33 13.76
N THR A 341 -89.89 -17.61 13.83
CA THR A 341 -89.23 -18.16 15.02
C THR A 341 -87.76 -17.74 15.14
N LEU A 342 -87.23 -16.97 14.19
CA LEU A 342 -85.81 -16.64 14.09
C LEU A 342 -85.49 -15.19 14.48
N GLY A 343 -85.45 -14.88 15.79
CA GLY A 343 -85.05 -13.55 16.28
C GLY A 343 -84.16 -13.50 17.53
N ALA A 344 -83.88 -14.64 18.18
CA ALA A 344 -82.92 -14.75 19.27
C ALA A 344 -81.47 -14.45 18.83
N ALA A 345 -80.58 -14.16 19.79
CA ALA A 345 -79.17 -13.82 19.52
C ALA A 345 -78.42 -14.94 18.78
N GLU A 346 -78.72 -16.21 19.09
CA GLU A 346 -78.16 -17.40 18.42
C GLU A 346 -78.59 -17.59 16.96
N HIS A 347 -79.61 -16.84 16.52
CA HIS A 347 -80.09 -16.86 15.14
C HIS A 347 -79.38 -15.85 14.24
N LEU A 348 -78.59 -14.93 14.80
CA LEU A 348 -77.86 -13.93 14.02
C LEU A 348 -76.91 -14.60 13.01
N GLY A 349 -76.87 -14.03 11.80
CA GLY A 349 -76.01 -14.51 10.71
C GLY A 349 -76.76 -14.96 9.47
N LEU A 350 -76.07 -15.74 8.62
CA LEU A 350 -76.51 -16.13 7.29
C LEU A 350 -77.13 -17.53 7.26
N TRP A 351 -78.31 -17.61 6.66
CA TRP A 351 -79.10 -18.82 6.48
C TRP A 351 -79.41 -19.04 5.00
N ARG A 352 -79.36 -20.29 4.53
CA ARG A 352 -79.74 -20.66 3.15
C ARG A 352 -81.05 -21.42 3.12
N ASN A 353 -81.93 -21.01 2.19
CA ASN A 353 -83.00 -21.83 1.68
C ASN A 353 -82.61 -22.38 0.30
N SER A 354 -82.33 -23.69 0.23
CA SER A 354 -82.05 -24.39 -1.03
C SER A 354 -83.24 -25.18 -1.58
N SER A 355 -84.41 -25.13 -0.94
CA SER A 355 -85.57 -25.95 -1.31
C SER A 355 -86.71 -25.12 -1.88
N SER A 356 -87.24 -25.55 -3.02
CA SER A 356 -88.42 -24.95 -3.66
C SER A 356 -89.73 -25.24 -2.92
N ALA A 357 -89.72 -26.23 -2.01
CA ALA A 357 -90.92 -26.71 -1.33
C ALA A 357 -91.13 -26.09 0.07
N ILE A 358 -90.13 -25.38 0.62
CA ILE A 358 -90.19 -24.89 2.01
C ILE A 358 -90.63 -23.43 2.12
N ALA A 359 -90.52 -22.67 1.03
CA ALA A 359 -90.91 -21.27 0.99
C ALA A 359 -92.42 -21.15 0.73
N SER A 360 -93.17 -20.83 1.78
CA SER A 360 -94.60 -20.50 1.74
C SER A 360 -94.90 -19.26 2.59
N TYR A 361 -95.97 -18.55 2.27
CA TYR A 361 -96.48 -17.43 3.07
C TYR A 361 -96.93 -17.92 4.45
N GLU A 362 -97.45 -19.16 4.55
CA GLU A 362 -97.79 -19.80 5.83
C GLU A 362 -96.58 -19.91 6.78
N ARG A 363 -95.36 -20.02 6.24
CA ARG A 363 -94.11 -20.06 6.99
C ARG A 363 -93.36 -18.73 6.99
N ASN A 364 -94.08 -17.66 6.67
CA ASN A 364 -93.62 -16.27 6.69
C ASN A 364 -92.45 -15.95 5.76
N TYR A 365 -92.34 -16.65 4.63
CA TYR A 365 -91.46 -16.25 3.53
C TYR A 365 -92.06 -15.07 2.76
N PRO A 366 -91.24 -14.17 2.19
CA PRO A 366 -91.72 -13.03 1.41
C PRO A 366 -92.19 -13.39 -0.02
N GLU A 367 -91.86 -14.59 -0.51
CA GLU A 367 -92.30 -15.15 -1.80
C GLU A 367 -92.52 -16.67 -1.63
N GLU A 368 -93.35 -17.29 -2.48
CA GLU A 368 -93.59 -18.75 -2.48
C GLU A 368 -92.95 -19.48 -3.67
N GLY A 369 -92.67 -20.77 -3.46
CA GLY A 369 -92.29 -21.70 -4.52
C GLY A 369 -90.83 -21.62 -4.96
N GLY A 370 -90.54 -22.14 -6.15
CA GLY A 370 -89.17 -22.36 -6.63
C GLY A 370 -88.31 -21.10 -6.77
N PHE A 371 -88.93 -19.94 -6.98
CA PHE A 371 -88.19 -18.68 -7.11
C PHE A 371 -87.83 -18.05 -5.76
N ALA A 372 -88.48 -18.47 -4.67
CA ALA A 372 -88.24 -18.01 -3.31
C ALA A 372 -87.03 -18.70 -2.62
N GLN A 373 -86.39 -19.67 -3.28
CA GLN A 373 -85.05 -20.16 -2.88
C GLN A 373 -84.11 -18.97 -2.73
N GLY A 374 -83.22 -18.97 -1.75
CA GLY A 374 -82.43 -17.77 -1.48
C GLY A 374 -81.70 -17.78 -0.14
N MET A 375 -81.36 -16.58 0.31
CA MET A 375 -80.59 -16.34 1.52
C MET A 375 -81.41 -15.50 2.49
N LEU A 376 -81.46 -15.92 3.74
CA LEU A 376 -81.96 -15.13 4.86
C LEU A 376 -80.77 -14.64 5.67
N GLU A 377 -80.78 -13.37 6.03
CA GLU A 377 -79.84 -12.76 6.95
C GLU A 377 -80.61 -12.23 8.15
N ILE A 378 -80.09 -12.51 9.34
CA ILE A 378 -80.65 -12.02 10.59
C ILE A 378 -79.59 -11.14 11.23
N LEU A 379 -79.93 -9.86 11.35
CA LEU A 379 -79.00 -8.79 11.66
C LEU A 379 -79.41 -8.15 12.99
N GLU A 380 -78.40 -7.68 13.72
CA GLU A 380 -78.58 -6.81 14.87
C GLU A 380 -78.77 -5.37 14.40
N GLY A 381 -79.84 -4.72 14.87
CA GLY A 381 -80.26 -3.37 14.44
C GLY A 381 -81.65 -3.33 13.81
N GLY A 382 -82.17 -2.13 13.53
CA GLY A 382 -83.56 -1.90 13.12
C GLY A 382 -84.50 -1.67 14.31
N ASN A 383 -85.81 -1.58 14.03
CA ASN A 383 -86.83 -1.38 15.06
C ASN A 383 -86.82 -2.55 16.07
N TYR A 384 -86.86 -2.25 17.37
CA TYR A 384 -86.75 -3.20 18.49
C TYR A 384 -85.53 -4.18 18.45
N GLY A 385 -84.47 -3.82 17.71
CA GLY A 385 -83.14 -4.44 17.81
C GLY A 385 -82.86 -5.64 16.89
N ARG A 386 -83.82 -6.05 16.05
CA ARG A 386 -83.63 -7.15 15.08
C ARG A 386 -84.19 -6.79 13.70
N THR A 387 -83.43 -7.16 12.67
CA THR A 387 -83.81 -7.04 11.26
C THR A 387 -83.63 -8.39 10.57
N GLN A 388 -84.63 -8.79 9.78
CA GLN A 388 -84.47 -9.85 8.81
C GLN A 388 -84.36 -9.27 7.40
N ARG A 389 -83.43 -9.82 6.62
CA ARG A 389 -83.30 -9.54 5.19
C ARG A 389 -83.35 -10.83 4.41
N TYR A 390 -84.24 -10.93 3.43
CA TYR A 390 -84.35 -12.11 2.59
C TYR A 390 -84.09 -11.73 1.14
N THR A 391 -83.14 -12.43 0.52
CA THR A 391 -82.78 -12.26 -0.90
C THR A 391 -83.12 -13.53 -1.65
N THR A 392 -84.05 -13.44 -2.60
CA THR A 392 -84.44 -14.59 -3.43
C THR A 392 -83.41 -14.86 -4.53
N ARG A 393 -83.48 -16.04 -5.17
CA ARG A 393 -82.58 -16.46 -6.25
C ARG A 393 -82.65 -15.53 -7.46
N ARG A 394 -83.75 -14.78 -7.62
CA ARG A 394 -83.95 -13.76 -8.67
C ARG A 394 -83.53 -12.35 -8.23
N GLY A 395 -82.82 -12.22 -7.12
CA GLY A 395 -82.31 -10.93 -6.66
C GLY A 395 -83.37 -9.98 -6.08
N ASN A 396 -84.60 -10.45 -5.83
CA ASN A 396 -85.56 -9.66 -5.06
C ASN A 396 -85.13 -9.63 -3.60
N MET A 397 -85.07 -8.44 -3.03
CA MET A 397 -84.62 -8.23 -1.67
C MET A 397 -85.76 -7.67 -0.82
N TYR A 398 -86.03 -8.35 0.28
CA TYR A 398 -87.05 -8.02 1.26
C TYR A 398 -86.39 -7.77 2.60
N VAL A 399 -86.90 -6.79 3.34
CA VAL A 399 -86.44 -6.44 4.69
C VAL A 399 -87.65 -6.29 5.60
N ARG A 400 -87.53 -6.71 6.86
CA ARG A 400 -88.49 -6.41 7.94
C ARG A 400 -87.79 -6.28 9.27
N CYS A 401 -88.34 -5.46 10.17
CA CYS A 401 -87.88 -5.37 11.55
C CYS A 401 -88.87 -6.06 12.49
N LEU A 402 -88.50 -6.20 13.76
CA LEU A 402 -89.49 -6.55 14.79
C LEU A 402 -90.45 -5.38 15.02
N ALA A 403 -91.71 -5.69 15.31
CA ALA A 403 -92.75 -4.74 15.69
C ALA A 403 -92.83 -4.51 17.22
N ALA A 404 -92.15 -5.34 18.00
CA ALA A 404 -92.01 -5.26 19.46
C ALA A 404 -90.71 -5.96 19.92
N SER A 405 -90.36 -5.89 21.22
CA SER A 405 -89.25 -6.67 21.76
C SER A 405 -89.41 -8.18 21.48
N TRP A 406 -88.31 -8.86 21.18
CA TRP A 406 -88.32 -10.29 20.82
C TRP A 406 -88.93 -11.16 21.94
N ASP A 407 -89.95 -11.95 21.58
CA ASP A 407 -90.56 -12.99 22.41
C ASP A 407 -90.72 -14.27 21.57
N ALA A 408 -90.07 -15.36 21.99
CA ALA A 408 -90.12 -16.63 21.26
C ALA A 408 -91.50 -17.30 21.29
N SER A 409 -92.34 -16.98 22.29
CA SER A 409 -93.70 -17.50 22.42
C SER A 409 -94.72 -16.70 21.60
N ASN A 410 -94.39 -15.46 21.24
CA ASN A 410 -95.22 -14.55 20.45
C ASN A 410 -94.36 -13.67 19.53
N PRO A 411 -93.75 -14.23 18.47
CA PRO A 411 -92.84 -13.48 17.61
C PRO A 411 -93.60 -12.44 16.77
N GLN A 412 -93.33 -11.16 17.00
CA GLN A 412 -93.99 -10.05 16.31
C GLN A 412 -93.05 -9.39 15.29
N TRP A 413 -93.06 -9.90 14.05
CA TRP A 413 -92.37 -9.27 12.92
C TRP A 413 -93.29 -8.31 12.18
N GLU A 414 -92.74 -7.19 11.71
CA GLU A 414 -93.40 -6.33 10.75
C GLU A 414 -93.61 -7.07 9.41
N PRO A 415 -94.56 -6.62 8.55
CA PRO A 415 -94.68 -7.13 7.19
C PRO A 415 -93.37 -6.94 6.39
N TRP A 416 -93.11 -7.86 5.45
CA TRP A 416 -91.97 -7.74 4.55
C TRP A 416 -92.08 -6.50 3.64
N LEU A 417 -91.02 -5.68 3.63
CA LEU A 417 -90.86 -4.55 2.71
C LEU A 417 -89.88 -4.93 1.61
N ARG A 418 -90.31 -4.80 0.34
CA ARG A 418 -89.42 -5.02 -0.80
C ARG A 418 -88.54 -3.78 -1.00
N VAL A 419 -87.23 -3.97 -0.89
CA VAL A 419 -86.23 -2.89 -0.92
C VAL A 419 -85.22 -3.02 -2.07
N GLY A 420 -85.28 -4.12 -2.82
CA GLY A 420 -84.54 -4.32 -4.06
C GLY A 420 -85.34 -5.16 -5.04
N HIS A 421 -85.36 -4.74 -6.31
CA HIS A 421 -86.08 -5.41 -7.40
C HIS A 421 -85.17 -5.55 -8.63
N GLN A 422 -85.07 -6.76 -9.17
CA GLN A 422 -84.57 -6.98 -10.52
C GLN A 422 -85.75 -6.84 -11.50
N SER A 423 -85.80 -5.73 -12.25
CA SER A 423 -86.92 -5.40 -13.16
C SER A 423 -87.17 -6.49 -14.20
N GLU A 424 -88.44 -6.86 -14.38
CA GLU A 424 -88.90 -7.64 -15.54
C GLU A 424 -88.93 -6.73 -16.78
N SER A 425 -88.44 -7.17 -17.95
CA SER A 425 -88.51 -6.41 -19.20
C SER A 425 -89.97 -6.14 -19.62
N ARG A 426 -90.52 -4.98 -19.27
CA ARG A 426 -91.86 -4.54 -19.71
C ARG A 426 -91.74 -3.59 -20.91
N TYR A 427 -92.50 -3.85 -21.97
CA TYR A 427 -92.58 -2.96 -23.13
C TYR A 427 -93.42 -1.71 -22.81
N TYR A 428 -92.95 -0.53 -23.20
CA TYR A 428 -93.66 0.75 -23.05
C TYR A 428 -93.88 1.42 -24.40
N GLU A 429 -95.13 1.81 -24.68
CA GLU A 429 -95.56 2.33 -26.00
C GLU A 429 -96.22 3.72 -25.91
N GLY A 430 -96.21 4.38 -24.74
CA GLY A 430 -96.94 5.64 -24.48
C GLY A 430 -96.09 6.92 -24.57
N ASP A 431 -96.60 8.02 -24.02
CA ASP A 431 -95.90 9.30 -23.96
C ASP A 431 -94.84 9.30 -22.84
N LEU A 432 -93.56 9.44 -23.21
CA LEU A 432 -92.48 9.47 -22.23
C LEU A 432 -92.54 10.67 -21.27
N ASN A 433 -93.27 11.74 -21.59
CA ASN A 433 -93.43 12.90 -20.71
C ASN A 433 -94.30 12.60 -19.48
N VAL A 434 -95.19 11.61 -19.53
CA VAL A 434 -96.06 11.23 -18.41
C VAL A 434 -95.50 10.05 -17.59
N LEU A 435 -94.47 9.38 -18.11
CA LEU A 435 -93.84 8.23 -17.47
C LEU A 435 -92.89 8.68 -16.34
N THR A 436 -93.42 8.77 -15.12
CA THR A 436 -92.71 9.27 -13.93
C THR A 436 -92.48 8.22 -12.84
N ASP A 437 -93.00 7.00 -13.03
CA ASP A 437 -92.85 5.90 -12.08
C ASP A 437 -91.43 5.32 -12.14
N PRO A 438 -90.72 5.21 -10.99
CA PRO A 438 -89.36 4.69 -10.96
C PRO A 438 -89.26 3.28 -11.55
N GLY A 439 -88.31 3.06 -12.46
CA GLY A 439 -88.13 1.75 -13.08
C GLY A 439 -87.28 1.80 -14.36
N ILE A 440 -87.11 0.61 -14.95
CA ILE A 440 -86.47 0.43 -16.26
C ILE A 440 -87.52 -0.13 -17.22
N TYR A 441 -87.69 0.53 -18.36
CA TYR A 441 -88.73 0.24 -19.35
C TYR A 441 -88.10 -0.03 -20.72
N SER A 442 -88.58 -1.06 -21.42
CA SER A 442 -88.22 -1.31 -22.83
C SER A 442 -89.15 -0.52 -23.73
N VAL A 443 -88.70 0.62 -24.24
CA VAL A 443 -89.50 1.54 -25.05
C VAL A 443 -89.57 1.06 -26.50
N THR A 444 -90.80 0.96 -27.03
CA THR A 444 -91.04 0.52 -28.42
C THR A 444 -91.17 1.70 -29.37
N GLY A 445 -91.20 1.41 -30.68
CA GLY A 445 -91.29 2.41 -31.74
C GLY A 445 -92.56 3.26 -31.72
N LYS A 446 -93.56 2.87 -30.92
CA LYS A 446 -94.84 3.59 -30.81
C LYS A 446 -94.85 4.69 -29.76
N ALA A 447 -93.84 4.73 -28.89
CA ALA A 447 -93.75 5.76 -27.86
C ALA A 447 -93.56 7.15 -28.48
N THR A 448 -94.02 8.19 -27.77
CA THR A 448 -93.88 9.59 -28.20
C THR A 448 -92.97 10.38 -27.25
N ASN A 449 -92.42 11.50 -27.74
CA ASN A 449 -91.49 12.37 -26.99
C ASN A 449 -90.14 11.71 -26.61
N GLY A 450 -89.68 10.76 -27.43
CA GLY A 450 -88.34 10.19 -27.34
C GLY A 450 -87.23 11.15 -27.78
N PRO A 451 -85.98 10.89 -27.37
CA PRO A 451 -84.83 11.74 -27.68
C PRO A 451 -84.39 11.69 -29.14
N MET A 452 -84.78 10.64 -29.86
CA MET A 452 -84.30 10.37 -31.21
C MET A 452 -85.37 9.63 -31.99
N LEU A 453 -85.54 10.02 -33.25
CA LEU A 453 -86.45 9.38 -34.17
C LEU A 453 -85.68 8.45 -35.12
N ASP A 454 -86.32 7.39 -35.57
CA ASP A 454 -85.84 6.55 -36.66
C ASP A 454 -86.07 7.21 -38.03
N THR A 455 -85.66 6.53 -39.11
CA THR A 455 -85.77 7.04 -40.49
C THR A 455 -87.22 7.25 -40.96
N VAL A 456 -88.21 6.73 -40.23
CA VAL A 456 -89.65 6.85 -40.55
C VAL A 456 -90.33 7.86 -39.61
N GLY A 457 -89.57 8.52 -38.73
CA GLY A 457 -90.08 9.54 -37.80
C GLY A 457 -90.70 8.98 -36.52
N ALA A 458 -90.55 7.69 -36.24
CA ALA A 458 -91.01 7.04 -35.01
C ALA A 458 -89.94 7.13 -33.91
N THR A 459 -90.31 7.13 -32.63
CA THR A 459 -89.31 7.11 -31.53
C THR A 459 -88.44 5.87 -31.65
N LEU A 460 -87.12 6.04 -31.67
CA LEU A 460 -86.21 4.92 -31.84
C LEU A 460 -86.26 3.97 -30.63
N LEU A 461 -86.32 2.66 -30.88
CA LEU A 461 -86.31 1.62 -29.84
C LEU A 461 -85.20 1.85 -28.81
N GLY A 462 -85.50 1.66 -27.52
CA GLY A 462 -84.53 1.88 -26.47
C GLY A 462 -84.96 1.41 -25.09
N ILE A 463 -84.09 1.63 -24.12
CA ILE A 463 -84.32 1.37 -22.71
C ILE A 463 -84.42 2.73 -22.01
N LEU A 464 -85.51 2.97 -21.30
CA LEU A 464 -85.70 4.15 -20.47
C LEU A 464 -85.55 3.79 -18.99
N GLU A 465 -84.62 4.44 -18.32
CA GLU A 465 -84.50 4.47 -16.87
C GLU A 465 -85.19 5.73 -16.33
N VAL A 466 -86.08 5.55 -15.36
CA VAL A 466 -86.79 6.63 -14.66
C VAL A 466 -86.37 6.62 -13.21
N ILE A 467 -85.79 7.72 -12.75
CA ILE A 467 -85.42 7.92 -11.35
C ILE A 467 -86.24 9.09 -10.83
N ARG A 468 -86.98 8.85 -9.74
CA ARG A 468 -87.71 9.90 -9.03
C ARG A 468 -86.99 10.23 -7.74
N ARG A 469 -86.78 11.52 -7.49
CA ARG A 469 -86.24 11.99 -6.21
C ARG A 469 -87.27 11.74 -5.10
N PHE A 470 -86.78 11.54 -3.88
CA PHE A 470 -87.63 11.32 -2.69
C PHE A 470 -88.64 12.44 -2.42
N ASP A 471 -88.43 13.64 -3.00
CA ASP A 471 -89.36 14.78 -2.92
C ASP A 471 -90.69 14.54 -3.64
N GLY A 472 -90.81 13.48 -4.43
CA GLY A 472 -92.02 13.14 -5.18
C GLY A 472 -92.30 14.05 -6.39
N VAL A 473 -91.45 15.02 -6.71
CA VAL A 473 -91.70 16.04 -7.75
C VAL A 473 -90.69 15.96 -8.87
N SER A 474 -89.41 15.76 -8.55
CA SER A 474 -88.34 15.79 -9.54
C SER A 474 -88.11 14.42 -10.16
N VAL A 475 -88.14 14.34 -11.48
CA VAL A 475 -87.93 13.09 -12.23
C VAL A 475 -86.76 13.27 -13.17
N TRP A 476 -85.84 12.31 -13.19
CA TRP A 476 -84.77 12.22 -14.16
C TRP A 476 -85.00 10.99 -15.03
N GLN A 477 -84.84 11.19 -16.33
CA GLN A 477 -84.98 10.15 -17.34
C GLN A 477 -83.66 10.00 -18.08
N ARG A 478 -83.21 8.75 -18.20
CA ARG A 478 -82.10 8.36 -19.08
C ARG A 478 -82.58 7.35 -20.11
N TYR A 479 -82.40 7.66 -21.37
CA TYR A 479 -82.83 6.83 -22.49
C TYR A 479 -81.62 6.32 -23.25
N THR A 480 -81.48 5.01 -23.39
CA THR A 480 -80.42 4.37 -24.17
C THR A 480 -81.02 3.66 -25.37
N THR A 481 -80.65 4.08 -26.58
CA THR A 481 -81.19 3.49 -27.81
C THR A 481 -80.66 2.07 -28.02
N THR A 482 -81.51 1.18 -28.50
CA THR A 482 -81.18 -0.20 -28.87
C THR A 482 -81.24 -0.42 -30.39
N GLY A 483 -81.07 0.65 -31.17
CA GLY A 483 -80.92 0.58 -32.62
C GLY A 483 -79.77 -0.34 -33.03
N LYS A 484 -79.83 -0.88 -34.25
CA LYS A 484 -78.81 -1.81 -34.78
C LYS A 484 -77.81 -1.16 -35.73
N SER A 485 -78.01 0.11 -36.12
CA SER A 485 -77.09 0.81 -37.02
C SER A 485 -76.06 1.62 -36.24
N GLU A 486 -74.90 1.88 -36.84
CA GLU A 486 -73.83 2.69 -36.24
C GLU A 486 -74.29 4.09 -35.79
N THR A 487 -75.29 4.65 -36.47
CA THR A 487 -75.85 5.98 -36.16
C THR A 487 -76.92 5.97 -35.05
N THR A 488 -77.43 4.80 -34.69
CA THR A 488 -78.60 4.63 -33.80
C THR A 488 -78.33 3.74 -32.61
N GLN A 489 -77.26 2.95 -32.61
CA GLN A 489 -76.98 1.95 -31.58
C GLN A 489 -76.33 2.58 -30.34
N GLY A 490 -76.89 2.27 -29.17
CA GLY A 490 -76.26 2.53 -27.88
C GLY A 490 -76.12 4.01 -27.52
N ARG A 491 -76.85 4.93 -28.16
CA ARG A 491 -76.82 6.37 -27.85
C ARG A 491 -77.58 6.63 -26.57
N THR A 492 -76.99 7.40 -25.66
CA THR A 492 -77.58 7.67 -24.34
C THR A 492 -78.00 9.13 -24.26
N PHE A 493 -79.21 9.38 -23.79
CA PHE A 493 -79.77 10.71 -23.64
C PHE A 493 -80.32 10.89 -22.24
N GLU A 494 -80.23 12.10 -21.72
CA GLU A 494 -80.73 12.44 -20.39
C GLU A 494 -81.60 13.69 -20.44
N ARG A 495 -82.62 13.72 -19.59
CA ARG A 495 -83.44 14.91 -19.33
C ARG A 495 -84.00 14.91 -17.91
N VAL A 496 -84.42 16.08 -17.45
CA VAL A 496 -84.97 16.29 -16.11
C VAL A 496 -86.33 16.97 -16.22
N TYR A 497 -87.27 16.53 -15.39
CA TYR A 497 -88.51 17.24 -15.06
C TYR A 497 -88.37 17.85 -13.67
N ALA A 498 -88.43 19.17 -13.60
CA ALA A 498 -88.32 19.94 -12.35
C ALA A 498 -89.68 20.56 -11.94
N GLY A 499 -90.77 19.80 -12.07
CA GLY A 499 -92.10 20.17 -11.57
C GLY A 499 -92.97 21.06 -12.45
N SER A 500 -92.47 21.57 -13.59
CA SER A 500 -93.27 22.42 -14.50
C SER A 500 -93.05 22.13 -15.99
N LYS A 501 -91.81 21.84 -16.40
CA LYS A 501 -91.46 21.50 -17.79
C LYS A 501 -90.31 20.48 -17.82
N TRP A 502 -90.32 19.61 -18.83
CA TRP A 502 -89.16 18.79 -19.17
C TRP A 502 -88.06 19.64 -19.80
N THR A 503 -86.81 19.41 -19.43
CA THR A 503 -85.68 19.90 -20.22
C THR A 503 -85.64 19.17 -21.56
N GLU A 504 -85.01 19.81 -22.55
CA GLU A 504 -84.63 19.12 -23.79
C GLU A 504 -83.79 17.87 -23.47
N TRP A 505 -83.94 16.84 -24.30
CA TRP A 505 -83.06 15.68 -24.25
C TRP A 505 -81.64 16.10 -24.61
N ARG A 506 -80.68 15.80 -23.73
CA ARG A 506 -79.26 16.01 -23.99
C ARG A 506 -78.57 14.67 -24.18
N GLU A 507 -77.86 14.52 -25.27
CA GLU A 507 -77.05 13.33 -25.49
C GLU A 507 -75.84 13.33 -24.55
N VAL A 508 -75.58 12.18 -23.93
CA VAL A 508 -74.36 11.89 -23.17
C VAL A 508 -73.41 11.18 -24.11
N TYR A 509 -72.35 11.88 -24.52
CA TYR A 509 -71.43 11.36 -25.51
C TYR A 509 -70.69 10.11 -24.99
N ASN A 510 -70.84 9.01 -25.71
CA ASN A 510 -70.12 7.75 -25.51
C ASN A 510 -69.30 7.37 -26.75
N SER A 511 -68.62 6.21 -26.69
CA SER A 511 -67.74 5.71 -27.76
C SER A 511 -68.40 5.52 -29.12
N PHE A 512 -69.73 5.37 -29.18
CA PHE A 512 -70.47 5.29 -30.44
C PHE A 512 -70.88 6.68 -30.97
N SER A 513 -71.19 7.63 -30.09
CA SER A 513 -71.61 8.99 -30.50
C SER A 513 -70.47 10.01 -30.70
N LEU A 514 -69.34 9.84 -30.00
CA LEU A 514 -68.16 10.71 -30.10
C LEU A 514 -67.60 10.78 -31.54
N PRO A 515 -67.43 9.63 -32.24
CA PRO A 515 -67.01 9.58 -33.64
C PRO A 515 -67.90 10.36 -34.60
N LEU A 516 -69.22 10.32 -34.39
CA LEU A 516 -70.24 10.84 -35.31
C LEU A 516 -70.50 12.34 -35.15
N ASN A 517 -70.55 12.85 -33.92
CA ASN A 517 -70.98 14.22 -33.64
C ASN A 517 -69.83 15.22 -33.45
N LEU A 518 -68.67 14.77 -32.97
CA LEU A 518 -67.52 15.64 -32.70
C LEU A 518 -66.32 15.35 -33.62
N GLY A 519 -66.40 14.32 -34.47
CA GLY A 519 -65.30 13.87 -35.34
C GLY A 519 -64.11 13.25 -34.59
N ILE A 520 -64.12 13.31 -33.25
CA ILE A 520 -63.06 12.74 -32.41
C ILE A 520 -63.36 11.24 -32.25
N GLY A 521 -62.53 10.42 -32.90
CA GLY A 521 -62.72 8.97 -33.01
C GLY A 521 -63.58 8.55 -34.22
N GLY A 522 -63.94 9.49 -35.10
CA GLY A 522 -64.64 9.28 -36.38
C GLY A 522 -63.90 8.31 -37.31
N ALA A 523 -64.65 7.60 -38.15
CA ALA A 523 -64.15 6.57 -39.08
C ALA A 523 -62.77 6.92 -39.66
N VAL A 524 -61.81 6.03 -39.42
CA VAL A 524 -60.51 6.03 -40.09
C VAL A 524 -60.78 6.01 -41.59
N ALA A 525 -60.58 7.14 -42.27
CA ALA A 525 -60.61 7.15 -43.72
C ALA A 525 -59.38 6.35 -44.18
N LYS A 526 -59.59 5.07 -44.50
CA LYS A 526 -58.54 4.23 -45.07
C LYS A 526 -58.39 4.60 -46.53
N LEU A 527 -57.48 5.52 -46.83
CA LEU A 527 -57.25 5.96 -48.19
C LEU A 527 -56.49 4.88 -48.96
N SER A 528 -56.82 4.72 -50.24
CA SER A 528 -56.06 3.87 -51.17
C SER A 528 -54.71 4.50 -51.50
N SER A 529 -54.66 5.83 -51.62
CA SER A 529 -53.44 6.64 -51.75
C SER A 529 -53.65 8.02 -51.12
N LEU A 530 -52.54 8.70 -50.81
CA LEU A 530 -52.55 10.05 -50.27
C LEU A 530 -51.42 10.87 -50.88
N ASP A 531 -51.74 12.02 -51.45
CA ASP A 531 -50.76 12.98 -51.91
C ASP A 531 -50.69 14.15 -50.92
N TRP A 532 -49.54 14.36 -50.29
CA TRP A 532 -49.39 15.36 -49.25
C TRP A 532 -49.59 16.81 -49.73
N GLN A 533 -49.35 17.08 -51.02
CA GLN A 533 -49.54 18.41 -51.59
C GLN A 533 -51.00 18.70 -51.94
N THR A 534 -51.74 17.71 -52.45
CA THR A 534 -53.08 17.95 -53.01
C THR A 534 -54.24 17.44 -52.15
N TYR A 535 -54.00 16.50 -51.22
CA TYR A 535 -55.05 15.94 -50.37
C TYR A 535 -55.64 16.97 -49.41
N ASP A 536 -56.96 17.08 -49.31
CA ASP A 536 -57.59 18.05 -48.41
C ASP A 536 -57.68 17.54 -46.96
N PHE A 537 -56.85 18.09 -46.07
CA PHE A 537 -56.78 17.69 -44.68
C PHE A 537 -57.79 18.46 -43.84
N VAL A 538 -58.95 17.85 -43.61
CA VAL A 538 -60.05 18.46 -42.83
C VAL A 538 -59.74 18.40 -41.32
N PRO A 539 -59.87 19.51 -40.57
CA PRO A 539 -59.70 19.51 -39.12
C PRO A 539 -60.59 18.46 -38.43
N GLY A 540 -60.03 17.74 -37.45
CA GLY A 540 -60.72 16.68 -36.72
C GLY A 540 -60.68 15.31 -37.41
N SER A 541 -60.14 15.20 -38.63
CA SER A 541 -60.03 13.91 -39.32
C SER A 541 -58.96 13.01 -38.73
N LEU A 542 -59.24 11.69 -38.73
CA LEU A 542 -58.27 10.63 -38.50
C LEU A 542 -58.14 9.81 -39.79
N ILE A 543 -56.99 9.91 -40.42
CA ILE A 543 -56.72 9.30 -41.73
C ILE A 543 -55.75 8.15 -41.53
N THR A 544 -55.95 7.06 -42.27
CA THR A 544 -54.97 5.99 -42.36
C THR A 544 -54.70 5.63 -43.81
N VAL A 545 -53.44 5.47 -44.19
CA VAL A 545 -53.05 5.11 -45.56
C VAL A 545 -51.77 4.29 -45.51
N ARG A 546 -51.53 3.42 -46.50
CA ARG A 546 -50.26 2.70 -46.57
C ARG A 546 -49.14 3.66 -46.94
N LEU A 547 -47.99 3.50 -46.30
CA LEU A 547 -46.81 4.33 -46.52
C LEU A 547 -46.33 4.26 -47.99
N ASP A 548 -46.37 3.08 -48.61
CA ASP A 548 -46.03 2.87 -50.02
C ASP A 548 -46.99 3.49 -51.03
N ASN A 549 -48.15 3.97 -50.59
CA ASN A 549 -49.14 4.67 -51.42
C ASN A 549 -49.21 6.17 -51.12
N MET A 550 -48.24 6.72 -50.39
CA MET A 550 -48.12 8.16 -50.18
C MET A 550 -47.19 8.80 -51.22
N THR A 551 -47.62 9.92 -51.83
CA THR A 551 -46.81 10.74 -52.73
C THR A 551 -46.54 12.13 -52.14
N ASN A 552 -45.47 12.79 -52.61
CA ASN A 552 -45.02 14.10 -52.12
C ASN A 552 -44.78 14.16 -50.60
N ILE A 553 -44.34 13.04 -50.00
CA ILE A 553 -44.07 12.94 -48.56
C ILE A 553 -43.12 14.09 -48.13
N PRO A 554 -43.45 14.85 -47.07
CA PRO A 554 -42.67 16.02 -46.67
C PRO A 554 -41.23 15.67 -46.30
N ASP A 555 -40.30 16.55 -46.71
CA ASP A 555 -38.91 16.48 -46.28
C ASP A 555 -38.81 16.55 -44.75
N GLY A 556 -38.03 15.64 -44.15
CA GLY A 556 -37.89 15.49 -42.71
C GLY A 556 -38.75 14.38 -42.09
N MET A 557 -39.66 13.78 -42.85
CA MET A 557 -40.32 12.52 -42.47
C MET A 557 -39.49 11.29 -42.87
N ASP A 558 -38.46 10.97 -42.08
CA ASP A 558 -37.68 9.76 -42.29
C ASP A 558 -38.39 8.51 -41.76
N TRP A 559 -39.12 7.84 -42.65
CA TRP A 559 -39.80 6.57 -42.36
C TRP A 559 -38.87 5.35 -42.48
N GLY A 560 -37.61 5.53 -42.90
CA GLY A 560 -36.71 4.45 -43.29
C GLY A 560 -37.16 3.79 -44.59
N VAL A 561 -37.36 2.47 -44.56
CA VAL A 561 -37.90 1.72 -45.72
C VAL A 561 -39.38 2.04 -45.88
N ILE A 562 -39.74 2.56 -47.05
CA ILE A 562 -41.13 2.67 -47.50
C ILE A 562 -41.67 1.26 -47.70
N ASP A 563 -42.73 0.91 -46.98
CA ASP A 563 -43.33 -0.41 -47.01
C ASP A 563 -44.86 -0.33 -46.93
N GLY A 564 -45.51 -1.49 -46.89
CA GLY A 564 -46.97 -1.59 -46.83
C GLY A 564 -47.59 -1.27 -45.46
N ASN A 565 -46.81 -0.80 -44.47
CA ASN A 565 -47.37 -0.49 -43.17
C ASN A 565 -48.27 0.74 -43.22
N LEU A 566 -49.27 0.73 -42.34
CA LEU A 566 -50.23 1.82 -42.23
C LEU A 566 -49.62 2.99 -41.46
N ILE A 567 -49.82 4.20 -41.97
CA ILE A 567 -49.56 5.46 -41.28
C ILE A 567 -50.89 6.05 -40.87
N ASN A 568 -50.98 6.50 -39.62
CA ASN A 568 -52.12 7.23 -39.10
C ASN A 568 -51.78 8.71 -39.02
N ILE A 569 -52.71 9.56 -39.42
CA ILE A 569 -52.60 11.01 -39.41
C ILE A 569 -53.81 11.54 -38.66
N ALA A 570 -53.59 12.18 -37.51
CA ALA A 570 -54.61 12.95 -36.81
C ALA A 570 -54.46 14.42 -37.16
N VAL A 571 -55.52 15.02 -37.72
CA VAL A 571 -55.53 16.42 -38.14
C VAL A 571 -56.14 17.27 -37.03
N GLY A 572 -55.32 18.13 -36.44
CA GLY A 572 -55.74 19.08 -35.42
C GLY A 572 -56.58 20.24 -35.98
N PRO A 573 -57.08 21.12 -35.11
CA PRO A 573 -57.84 22.30 -35.49
C PRO A 573 -57.03 23.22 -36.43
N SER A 574 -57.75 23.97 -37.28
CA SER A 574 -57.12 25.01 -38.13
C SER A 574 -56.48 26.08 -37.26
N ASP A 575 -55.38 26.66 -37.75
CA ASP A 575 -54.90 27.93 -37.22
C ASP A 575 -55.77 29.11 -37.67
N ASP A 576 -55.49 30.29 -37.13
CA ASP A 576 -56.20 31.56 -37.38
C ASP A 576 -56.31 31.96 -38.86
N SER A 577 -55.48 31.37 -39.73
CA SER A 577 -55.42 31.66 -41.16
C SER A 577 -56.42 30.87 -42.03
N GLY A 578 -57.13 29.89 -41.45
CA GLY A 578 -58.09 29.01 -42.16
C GLY A 578 -57.47 27.97 -43.10
N THR A 579 -56.20 28.13 -43.51
CA THR A 579 -55.50 27.25 -44.46
C THR A 579 -54.38 26.43 -43.83
N GLY A 580 -54.02 26.69 -42.57
CA GLY A 580 -53.01 25.91 -41.87
C GLY A 580 -53.57 24.71 -41.12
N ARG A 581 -52.81 23.62 -41.06
CA ARG A 581 -53.15 22.39 -40.31
C ARG A 581 -51.96 21.93 -39.48
N SER A 582 -52.21 21.63 -38.21
CA SER A 582 -51.25 20.95 -37.32
C SER A 582 -51.66 19.50 -37.19
N MET A 583 -50.71 18.58 -37.39
CA MET A 583 -51.04 17.16 -37.53
C MET A 583 -50.06 16.31 -36.74
N HIS A 584 -50.57 15.24 -36.14
CA HIS A 584 -49.77 14.18 -35.56
C HIS A 584 -49.77 12.99 -36.49
N VAL A 585 -48.59 12.47 -36.79
CA VAL A 585 -48.43 11.40 -37.78
C VAL A 585 -47.57 10.30 -37.20
N TRP A 586 -48.08 9.07 -37.22
CA TRP A 586 -47.36 7.93 -36.64
C TRP A 586 -47.58 6.66 -37.42
N ARG A 587 -46.57 5.79 -37.40
CA ARG A 587 -46.67 4.45 -37.96
C ARG A 587 -47.54 3.58 -37.06
N SER A 588 -48.52 2.90 -37.63
CA SER A 588 -49.26 1.85 -36.95
C SER A 588 -48.41 0.57 -36.91
N THR A 589 -47.59 0.42 -35.89
CA THR A 589 -46.78 -0.79 -35.68
C THR A 589 -46.70 -1.15 -34.20
N VAL A 590 -46.69 -2.44 -33.89
CA VAL A 590 -46.47 -2.97 -32.54
C VAL A 590 -44.98 -3.13 -32.20
N SER A 591 -44.09 -2.99 -33.20
CA SER A 591 -42.65 -3.09 -33.02
C SER A 591 -42.04 -1.74 -32.67
N LYS A 592 -41.38 -1.69 -31.51
CA LYS A 592 -40.65 -0.49 -31.05
C LYS A 592 -39.58 -0.02 -32.04
N ALA A 593 -38.90 -0.93 -32.74
CA ALA A 593 -37.77 -0.59 -33.62
C ALA A 593 -38.15 0.32 -34.81
N ASN A 594 -39.38 0.14 -35.33
CA ASN A 594 -39.89 0.86 -36.49
C ASN A 594 -40.93 1.93 -36.13
N TYR A 595 -41.17 2.14 -34.83
CA TYR A 595 -42.08 3.17 -34.36
C TYR A 595 -41.49 4.56 -34.67
N ARG A 596 -42.28 5.39 -35.34
CA ARG A 596 -41.91 6.76 -35.71
C ARG A 596 -43.11 7.65 -35.48
N PHE A 597 -42.85 8.81 -34.88
CA PHE A 597 -43.86 9.82 -34.59
C PHE A 597 -43.35 11.17 -35.09
N PHE A 598 -44.21 11.89 -35.81
CA PHE A 598 -43.91 13.18 -36.41
C PHE A 598 -44.98 14.19 -36.05
N MET A 599 -44.55 15.42 -35.83
CA MET A 599 -45.43 16.58 -35.87
C MET A 599 -45.26 17.26 -37.22
N VAL A 600 -46.39 17.57 -37.85
CA VAL A 600 -46.42 18.12 -39.20
C VAL A 600 -47.23 19.38 -39.20
N ARG A 601 -46.74 20.35 -39.95
CA ARG A 601 -47.39 21.62 -40.15
C ARG A 601 -47.50 21.90 -41.63
N ILE A 602 -48.73 22.07 -42.08
CA ILE A 602 -49.07 22.46 -43.45
C ILE A 602 -49.58 23.89 -43.43
N SER A 603 -49.18 24.70 -44.41
CA SER A 603 -49.71 26.03 -44.67
C SER A 603 -49.89 26.26 -46.17
N GLY A 604 -51.04 26.83 -46.57
CA GLY A 604 -51.38 27.13 -47.97
C GLY A 604 -52.45 26.19 -48.56
N ASN A 605 -52.90 26.50 -49.78
CA ASN A 605 -53.97 25.78 -50.46
C ASN A 605 -53.46 24.48 -51.11
N PRO A 606 -54.29 23.42 -51.21
CA PRO A 606 -53.90 22.17 -51.89
C PRO A 606 -53.32 22.42 -53.29
N GLY A 607 -52.17 21.80 -53.56
CA GLY A 607 -51.37 21.96 -54.79
C GLY A 607 -50.27 23.03 -54.70
N SER A 608 -50.29 23.91 -53.70
CA SER A 608 -49.25 24.92 -53.44
C SER A 608 -49.07 25.14 -51.93
N ARG A 609 -48.60 24.09 -51.24
CA ARG A 609 -48.44 24.10 -49.78
C ARG A 609 -46.99 24.07 -49.37
N THR A 610 -46.69 24.77 -48.28
CA THR A 610 -45.48 24.54 -47.52
C THR A 610 -45.78 23.52 -46.43
N ILE A 611 -45.03 22.43 -46.41
CA ILE A 611 -45.17 21.37 -45.41
C ILE A 611 -43.85 21.27 -44.66
N THR A 612 -43.91 21.39 -43.34
CA THR A 612 -42.77 21.19 -42.45
C THR A 612 -43.07 20.03 -41.52
N ALA A 613 -42.15 19.08 -41.44
CA ALA A 613 -42.28 17.91 -40.58
C ALA A 613 -41.09 17.82 -39.63
N ARG A 614 -41.36 17.43 -38.38
CA ARG A 614 -40.34 17.17 -37.37
C ARG A 614 -40.59 15.85 -36.69
N ARG A 615 -39.57 14.99 -36.68
CA ARG A 615 -39.59 13.76 -35.87
C ARG A 615 -39.58 14.11 -34.39
N VAL A 616 -40.46 13.47 -33.62
CA VAL A 616 -40.46 13.56 -32.15
C VAL A 616 -39.65 12.38 -31.60
N PRO A 617 -38.56 12.63 -30.87
CA PRO A 617 -37.81 11.58 -30.18
C PRO A 617 -38.65 10.95 -29.07
N ILE A 618 -38.63 9.62 -28.96
CA ILE A 618 -39.25 8.89 -27.85
C ILE A 618 -38.16 8.70 -26.80
N ILE A 619 -38.38 9.17 -25.57
CA ILE A 619 -37.32 9.33 -24.54
C ILE A 619 -37.32 8.17 -23.52
N ASP A 620 -37.94 7.04 -23.86
CA ASP A 620 -38.07 5.89 -22.95
C ASP A 620 -36.91 4.89 -23.04
N GLU A 621 -35.95 5.10 -23.94
CA GLU A 621 -34.77 4.23 -24.14
C GLU A 621 -33.51 5.02 -24.51
N ALA A 622 -32.35 4.36 -24.40
CA ALA A 622 -31.04 4.92 -24.77
C ALA A 622 -31.02 5.36 -26.24
N GLN A 623 -30.76 6.65 -26.48
CA GLN A 623 -30.75 7.23 -27.82
C GLN A 623 -29.34 7.23 -28.42
N THR A 624 -29.19 6.71 -29.63
CA THR A 624 -27.98 6.86 -30.45
C THR A 624 -28.17 8.03 -31.42
N TRP A 625 -27.34 9.06 -31.28
CA TRP A 625 -27.42 10.25 -32.13
C TRP A 625 -26.37 10.14 -33.22
N GLY A 626 -26.79 10.05 -34.49
CA GLY A 626 -25.88 9.90 -35.63
C GLY A 626 -25.15 11.19 -36.03
N ALA A 627 -25.62 12.35 -35.56
CA ALA A 627 -25.03 13.66 -35.82
C ALA A 627 -24.80 14.44 -34.51
N LYS A 628 -23.77 15.31 -34.50
CA LYS A 628 -23.39 16.13 -33.35
C LYS A 628 -24.58 16.95 -32.84
N GLN A 629 -24.81 16.86 -31.53
CA GLN A 629 -25.81 17.67 -30.84
C GLN A 629 -25.14 18.72 -29.98
N THR A 630 -25.73 19.91 -29.99
CA THR A 630 -25.28 21.02 -29.17
C THR A 630 -26.37 21.31 -28.14
N PHE A 631 -26.07 21.02 -26.88
CA PHE A 631 -26.92 21.40 -25.76
C PHE A 631 -26.45 22.76 -25.22
N SER A 632 -27.32 23.78 -25.28
CA SER A 632 -26.98 25.16 -24.96
C SER A 632 -26.88 25.47 -23.46
N ALA A 633 -27.40 24.60 -22.58
CA ALA A 633 -27.47 24.82 -21.13
C ALA A 633 -26.74 23.77 -20.28
N GLY A 634 -25.89 22.94 -20.90
CA GLY A 634 -25.21 21.84 -20.22
C GLY A 634 -26.12 20.61 -20.00
N LEU A 635 -25.48 19.47 -19.73
CA LEU A 635 -26.14 18.20 -19.39
C LEU A 635 -25.87 17.92 -17.90
N SER A 636 -26.90 17.60 -17.11
CA SER A 636 -26.75 17.21 -15.70
C SER A 636 -26.85 15.69 -15.53
N GLY A 637 -25.83 15.06 -14.97
CA GLY A 637 -25.81 13.61 -14.67
C GLY A 637 -24.43 12.97 -14.82
N GLU A 638 -24.29 11.71 -14.41
CA GLU A 638 -23.08 10.90 -14.63
C GLU A 638 -22.94 10.56 -16.13
N LEU A 639 -21.86 11.03 -16.75
CA LEU A 639 -21.49 10.71 -18.13
C LEU A 639 -20.44 9.59 -18.11
N SER A 640 -20.85 8.34 -18.29
CA SER A 640 -19.93 7.21 -18.47
C SER A 640 -19.46 7.12 -19.93
N GLY A 641 -18.65 8.08 -20.36
CA GLY A 641 -17.96 8.02 -21.66
C GLY A 641 -16.74 7.10 -21.56
N ASN A 642 -16.72 6.02 -22.34
CA ASN A 642 -15.52 5.19 -22.47
C ASN A 642 -14.40 6.03 -23.14
N ALA A 643 -13.20 6.04 -22.56
CA ALA A 643 -12.02 6.63 -23.18
C ALA A 643 -11.72 6.04 -24.58
N ALA A 644 -12.26 4.86 -24.91
CA ALA A 644 -12.06 4.18 -26.19
C ALA A 644 -12.62 4.92 -27.43
N THR A 645 -13.54 5.88 -27.29
CA THR A 645 -14.06 6.65 -28.43
C THR A 645 -13.54 8.09 -28.49
N ALA A 646 -12.79 8.53 -27.48
CA ALA A 646 -12.19 9.86 -27.47
C ALA A 646 -10.95 9.87 -28.36
N THR A 647 -11.05 10.45 -29.55
CA THR A 647 -9.90 10.62 -30.46
C THR A 647 -8.97 11.76 -30.03
N LYS A 648 -9.42 12.65 -29.13
CA LYS A 648 -8.64 13.79 -28.62
C LYS A 648 -9.12 14.27 -27.25
N LEU A 649 -8.20 14.65 -26.36
CA LEU A 649 -8.45 15.41 -25.13
C LEU A 649 -8.76 16.88 -25.47
N LYS A 650 -9.88 17.41 -24.96
CA LYS A 650 -10.29 18.82 -25.18
C LYS A 650 -9.20 19.82 -24.78
N THR A 651 -8.47 19.53 -23.70
CA THR A 651 -7.29 20.27 -23.27
C THR A 651 -6.10 19.33 -23.25
N ALA A 652 -5.14 19.55 -24.15
CA ALA A 652 -3.91 18.76 -24.19
C ALA A 652 -3.19 18.84 -22.85
N ARG A 653 -2.79 17.69 -22.30
CA ARG A 653 -1.98 17.62 -21.08
C ARG A 653 -0.51 17.56 -21.49
N LYS A 654 0.36 18.16 -20.67
CA LYS A 654 1.81 17.98 -20.87
C LYS A 654 2.26 16.77 -20.05
N ILE A 655 2.89 15.81 -20.70
CA ILE A 655 3.64 14.74 -20.05
C ILE A 655 5.11 15.03 -20.34
N ASN A 656 5.86 15.38 -19.30
CA ASN A 656 7.28 15.77 -19.43
C ASN A 656 7.52 16.84 -20.53
N ASN A 657 6.72 17.91 -20.49
CA ASN A 657 6.70 19.01 -21.45
C ASN A 657 6.33 18.66 -22.91
N VAL A 658 6.01 17.40 -23.21
CA VAL A 658 5.43 16.99 -24.50
C VAL A 658 3.90 17.09 -24.41
N SER A 659 3.30 17.81 -25.35
CA SER A 659 1.84 17.92 -25.45
C SER A 659 1.26 16.56 -25.86
N PHE A 660 0.33 16.06 -25.07
CA PHE A 660 -0.43 14.84 -25.35
C PHE A 660 -1.91 15.15 -25.27
N ASP A 661 -2.58 14.91 -26.39
CA ASP A 661 -4.02 15.02 -26.52
C ASP A 661 -4.65 13.71 -26.98
N GLY A 662 -3.90 12.61 -27.08
CA GLY A 662 -4.44 11.30 -27.46
C GLY A 662 -4.77 11.13 -28.95
N THR A 663 -4.46 12.09 -29.83
CA THR A 663 -4.66 11.89 -31.29
C THR A 663 -3.62 10.96 -31.93
N SER A 664 -2.52 10.71 -31.23
CA SER A 664 -1.47 9.78 -31.60
C SER A 664 -0.82 9.22 -30.33
N ASP A 665 -0.04 8.15 -30.48
CA ASP A 665 0.85 7.70 -29.42
C ASP A 665 1.74 8.85 -28.96
N ILE A 666 2.05 8.87 -27.66
CA ILE A 666 2.97 9.84 -27.10
C ILE A 666 4.41 9.45 -27.39
N ASN A 667 5.11 10.28 -28.17
CA ASN A 667 6.54 10.12 -28.42
C ASN A 667 7.35 10.89 -27.38
N LEU A 668 7.77 10.21 -26.32
CA LEU A 668 8.73 10.73 -25.36
C LEU A 668 10.15 10.41 -25.82
N THR A 669 10.93 11.44 -26.11
CA THR A 669 12.37 11.28 -26.34
C THR A 669 13.11 11.14 -25.00
N PRO A 670 14.31 10.56 -24.98
CA PRO A 670 15.16 10.51 -23.79
C PRO A 670 15.41 11.90 -23.20
N LYS A 671 15.51 12.95 -24.03
CA LYS A 671 15.53 14.36 -23.59
C LYS A 671 14.27 14.77 -22.81
N ASN A 672 13.08 14.28 -23.18
CA ASN A 672 11.85 14.58 -22.47
C ASN A 672 11.85 13.99 -21.06
N ILE A 673 12.43 12.82 -20.85
CA ILE A 673 12.41 12.10 -19.57
C ILE A 673 13.72 12.22 -18.77
N GLY A 674 14.65 13.08 -19.20
CA GLY A 674 15.96 13.23 -18.54
C GLY A 674 16.85 11.99 -18.62
N ALA A 675 16.65 11.15 -19.63
CA ALA A 675 17.42 9.93 -19.87
C ALA A 675 18.41 10.10 -21.04
N PHE A 676 19.49 9.33 -21.04
CA PHE A 676 20.37 9.21 -22.21
C PHE A 676 19.66 8.52 -23.36
N ALA A 677 19.97 8.92 -24.60
CA ALA A 677 19.43 8.24 -25.76
C ALA A 677 19.79 6.76 -25.72
N SER A 678 18.79 5.86 -25.75
CA SER A 678 19.03 4.43 -25.84
C SER A 678 19.58 4.09 -27.22
N GLY A 679 20.88 4.22 -27.43
CA GLY A 679 21.58 3.43 -28.46
C GLY A 679 21.41 1.96 -28.12
N LYS A 680 21.19 1.13 -29.15
CA LYS A 680 20.81 -0.28 -29.01
C LYS A 680 21.63 -1.03 -27.95
N THR A 681 20.94 -1.50 -26.91
CA THR A 681 21.45 -2.47 -25.94
C THR A 681 21.32 -3.87 -26.58
N GLY A 682 22.44 -4.51 -26.96
CA GLY A 682 22.42 -5.93 -27.39
C GLY A 682 22.90 -6.25 -28.81
N ASP A 683 23.23 -5.26 -29.64
CA ASP A 683 23.89 -5.54 -30.94
C ASP A 683 25.38 -5.88 -30.70
N THR A 684 25.85 -6.96 -31.32
CA THR A 684 27.26 -7.36 -31.28
C THR A 684 28.00 -6.80 -32.48
N VAL A 685 28.98 -5.93 -32.25
CA VAL A 685 29.84 -5.38 -33.30
C VAL A 685 31.06 -6.27 -33.54
N ALA A 686 31.60 -6.20 -34.76
CA ALA A 686 32.64 -7.13 -35.23
C ALA A 686 33.96 -7.06 -34.45
N ASN A 687 34.30 -5.90 -33.90
CA ASN A 687 35.51 -5.66 -33.12
C ASN A 687 35.38 -4.42 -32.23
N ASP A 688 36.35 -4.21 -31.35
CA ASP A 688 36.37 -3.13 -30.36
C ASP A 688 36.60 -1.72 -30.95
N LYS A 689 36.85 -1.62 -32.26
CA LYS A 689 36.96 -0.34 -32.99
C LYS A 689 35.74 -0.06 -33.87
N ALA A 690 34.78 -0.97 -33.94
CA ALA A 690 33.63 -0.87 -34.83
C ALA A 690 32.58 0.17 -34.36
N VAL A 691 32.52 0.50 -33.06
CA VAL A 691 31.63 1.55 -32.56
C VAL A 691 32.21 2.92 -32.94
N GLY A 692 31.61 3.56 -33.95
CA GLY A 692 32.02 4.88 -34.43
C GLY A 692 31.84 5.98 -33.39
N TRP A 693 32.64 7.04 -33.48
CA TRP A 693 32.61 8.15 -32.51
C TRP A 693 31.33 8.98 -32.58
N ASN A 694 30.67 8.99 -33.74
CA ASN A 694 29.45 9.74 -34.02
C ASN A 694 28.18 8.89 -33.89
N TRP A 695 28.29 7.69 -33.32
CA TRP A 695 27.14 6.81 -33.09
C TRP A 695 26.30 7.30 -31.91
N SER A 696 25.08 6.78 -31.77
CA SER A 696 24.25 7.11 -30.60
C SER A 696 24.92 6.67 -29.30
N SER A 697 24.74 7.43 -28.21
CA SER A 697 25.17 6.98 -26.88
C SER A 697 24.56 5.61 -26.56
N GLY A 698 25.30 4.70 -25.93
CA GLY A 698 24.79 3.36 -25.62
C GLY A 698 25.84 2.39 -25.11
N ALA A 699 25.40 1.15 -24.84
CA ALA A 699 26.25 0.04 -24.42
C ALA A 699 26.30 -1.03 -25.52
N TYR A 700 27.48 -1.26 -26.08
CA TYR A 700 27.72 -2.12 -27.24
C TYR A 700 28.53 -3.36 -26.83
N ASN A 701 28.19 -4.53 -27.35
CA ASN A 701 29.00 -5.73 -27.18
C ASN A 701 29.95 -5.85 -28.38
N ALA A 702 31.26 -5.95 -28.17
CA ALA A 702 32.23 -6.05 -29.26
C ALA A 702 32.99 -7.38 -29.21
N THR A 703 33.02 -8.11 -30.32
CA THR A 703 33.72 -9.40 -30.41
C THR A 703 35.22 -9.18 -30.56
N THR A 704 36.03 -9.68 -29.62
CA THR A 704 37.49 -9.57 -29.66
C THR A 704 38.11 -10.96 -29.49
N GLY A 705 38.51 -11.58 -30.60
CA GLY A 705 39.37 -12.77 -30.61
C GLY A 705 39.00 -13.87 -29.62
N GLY A 706 37.79 -14.45 -29.74
CA GLY A 706 37.31 -15.55 -28.90
C GLY A 706 36.60 -15.14 -27.61
N ALA A 707 36.51 -13.84 -27.32
CA ALA A 707 35.72 -13.27 -26.21
C ALA A 707 34.94 -12.03 -26.68
N SER A 708 34.19 -11.41 -25.78
CA SER A 708 33.58 -10.10 -26.02
C SER A 708 33.95 -9.08 -24.94
N THR A 709 33.88 -7.80 -25.31
CA THR A 709 34.12 -6.65 -24.45
C THR A 709 32.93 -5.69 -24.50
N LEU A 710 32.66 -5.00 -23.40
CA LEU A 710 31.58 -4.03 -23.31
C LEU A 710 32.12 -2.64 -23.65
N ILE A 711 31.54 -1.97 -24.66
CA ILE A 711 31.86 -0.59 -24.99
C ILE A 711 30.71 0.31 -24.52
N LEU A 712 30.98 1.16 -23.54
CA LEU A 712 30.10 2.25 -23.13
C LEU A 712 30.46 3.47 -23.97
N HIS A 713 29.55 3.92 -24.82
CA HIS A 713 29.73 5.08 -25.68
C HIS A 713 28.84 6.23 -25.19
N PHE A 714 29.46 7.37 -24.93
CA PHE A 714 28.79 8.61 -24.62
C PHE A 714 29.06 9.58 -25.76
N ASN A 715 28.03 9.96 -26.49
CA ASN A 715 28.08 10.97 -27.56
C ASN A 715 26.97 11.99 -27.31
N ILE A 716 27.37 13.25 -27.12
CA ILE A 716 26.49 14.40 -26.94
C ILE A 716 26.34 15.24 -28.21
N GLY A 717 27.14 14.97 -29.24
CA GLY A 717 27.09 15.63 -30.55
C GLY A 717 27.53 17.10 -30.56
N GLU A 718 27.94 17.66 -29.42
CA GLU A 718 28.28 19.06 -29.24
C GLU A 718 29.57 19.24 -28.42
N GLY A 719 30.27 20.36 -28.61
CA GLY A 719 31.53 20.69 -27.93
C GLY A 719 32.78 20.06 -28.55
N SER A 720 33.97 20.47 -28.10
CA SER A 720 35.27 20.02 -28.64
C SER A 720 35.58 18.54 -28.37
N CYS A 721 34.93 17.94 -27.37
CA CYS A 721 34.97 16.51 -27.09
C CYS A 721 33.53 15.96 -27.16
N PRO A 722 32.96 15.79 -28.37
CA PRO A 722 31.56 15.42 -28.51
C PRO A 722 31.28 13.98 -28.07
N ALA A 723 32.31 13.13 -27.99
CA ALA A 723 32.14 11.75 -27.55
C ALA A 723 33.31 11.17 -26.76
N ALA A 724 32.99 10.26 -25.84
CA ALA A 724 33.92 9.43 -25.11
C ALA A 724 33.46 7.97 -25.14
N GLN A 725 34.41 7.04 -25.10
CA GLN A 725 34.13 5.62 -24.96
C GLN A 725 34.92 5.00 -23.82
N PHE A 726 34.30 4.03 -23.15
CA PHE A 726 34.94 3.13 -22.21
C PHE A 726 34.82 1.69 -22.70
N ARG A 727 35.92 0.94 -22.76
CA ARG A 727 35.94 -0.49 -23.08
C ARG A 727 36.25 -1.30 -21.83
N VAL A 728 35.33 -2.15 -21.42
CA VAL A 728 35.43 -2.99 -20.22
C VAL A 728 35.59 -4.44 -20.65
N ASN A 729 36.78 -5.00 -20.41
CA ASN A 729 37.09 -6.37 -20.80
C ASN A 729 36.55 -7.38 -19.77
N TYR A 730 36.12 -8.54 -20.28
CA TYR A 730 35.67 -9.67 -19.46
C TYR A 730 36.71 -10.13 -18.42
N LYS A 731 36.28 -10.78 -17.33
CA LYS A 731 37.13 -11.28 -16.23
C LYS A 731 38.04 -10.22 -15.57
N ASN A 732 37.57 -8.97 -15.46
CA ASN A 732 38.37 -7.85 -14.95
C ASN A 732 39.67 -7.63 -15.76
N GLY A 733 39.64 -7.90 -17.07
CA GLY A 733 40.78 -7.82 -17.98
C GLY A 733 41.21 -6.39 -18.36
N GLY A 734 40.88 -5.39 -17.55
CA GLY A 734 41.17 -3.97 -17.75
C GLY A 734 39.96 -3.16 -18.22
N ILE A 735 40.00 -1.85 -17.90
CA ILE A 735 39.08 -0.84 -18.39
C ILE A 735 39.91 0.16 -19.20
N PHE A 736 39.45 0.51 -20.39
CA PHE A 736 40.13 1.45 -21.28
C PHE A 736 39.20 2.61 -21.63
N TYR A 737 39.76 3.75 -21.99
CA TYR A 737 39.00 4.87 -22.54
C TYR A 737 39.64 5.43 -23.81
N ARG A 738 38.84 6.18 -24.55
CA ARG A 738 39.27 7.08 -25.62
C ARG A 738 38.24 8.19 -25.80
N SER A 739 38.70 9.35 -26.25
CA SER A 739 37.85 10.51 -26.53
C SER A 739 37.94 10.87 -28.01
N ALA A 740 36.84 11.40 -28.55
CA ALA A 740 36.78 11.91 -29.90
C ALA A 740 36.82 13.44 -29.89
N ARG A 741 37.43 14.02 -30.92
CA ARG A 741 37.43 15.45 -31.20
C ARG A 741 36.34 15.83 -32.19
N ASP A 742 35.79 17.03 -32.02
CA ASP A 742 34.77 17.63 -32.88
C ASP A 742 35.11 17.56 -34.38
N GLY A 743 34.38 16.74 -35.13
CA GLY A 743 34.55 16.60 -36.58
C GLY A 743 35.74 15.75 -37.04
N TYR A 744 36.63 15.33 -36.15
CA TYR A 744 37.82 14.52 -36.48
C TYR A 744 37.73 13.06 -36.00
N GLY A 745 36.97 12.78 -34.93
CA GLY A 745 36.84 11.43 -34.36
C GLY A 745 37.90 11.10 -33.31
N PHE A 746 38.18 9.81 -33.09
CA PHE A 746 39.15 9.37 -32.07
C PHE A 746 40.59 9.69 -32.51
N GLU A 747 41.27 10.58 -31.79
CA GLU A 747 42.66 11.00 -32.08
C GLU A 747 43.71 10.02 -31.51
N ALA A 748 43.34 9.25 -30.50
CA ALA A 748 44.16 8.22 -29.89
C ALA A 748 43.41 6.87 -29.84
N ASP A 749 44.17 5.78 -29.83
CA ASP A 749 43.62 4.45 -29.56
C ASP A 749 43.28 4.30 -28.06
N TRP A 750 42.79 3.12 -27.67
CA TRP A 750 42.44 2.80 -26.29
C TRP A 750 43.59 3.04 -25.30
N SER A 751 43.32 3.80 -24.25
CA SER A 751 44.21 4.04 -23.11
C SER A 751 43.69 3.33 -21.86
N GLU A 752 44.54 2.62 -21.12
CA GLU A 752 44.12 1.81 -19.97
C GLU A 752 43.98 2.61 -18.67
N PHE A 753 42.96 2.29 -17.86
CA PHE A 753 42.90 2.65 -16.45
C PHE A 753 43.58 1.57 -15.61
N TYR A 754 44.58 1.96 -14.85
CA TYR A 754 45.20 1.06 -13.87
C TYR A 754 44.37 0.98 -12.58
N THR A 755 44.29 -0.22 -12.02
CA THR A 755 43.55 -0.51 -10.79
C THR A 755 44.45 -1.21 -9.77
N THR A 756 43.95 -1.40 -8.55
CA THR A 756 44.69 -2.13 -7.50
C THR A 756 44.99 -3.59 -7.89
N THR A 757 44.11 -4.22 -8.67
CA THR A 757 44.28 -5.58 -9.20
C THR A 757 45.08 -5.62 -10.51
N ARG A 758 45.19 -4.48 -11.21
CA ARG A 758 45.88 -4.34 -12.49
C ARG A 758 46.73 -3.07 -12.48
N LYS A 759 47.82 -3.14 -11.71
CA LYS A 759 48.75 -2.03 -11.51
C LYS A 759 49.59 -1.80 -12.76
N PRO A 760 50.08 -0.57 -13.00
CA PRO A 760 51.07 -0.36 -14.04
C PRO A 760 52.32 -1.18 -13.74
N THR A 761 53.00 -1.63 -14.79
CA THR A 761 54.36 -2.16 -14.67
C THR A 761 55.33 -1.03 -14.34
N ALA A 762 56.51 -1.36 -13.83
CA ALA A 762 57.54 -0.35 -13.58
C ALA A 762 57.90 0.43 -14.85
N GLY A 763 57.89 -0.24 -16.02
CA GLY A 763 58.08 0.40 -17.32
C GLY A 763 56.99 1.41 -17.67
N ASP A 764 55.72 1.09 -17.37
CA ASP A 764 54.57 1.96 -17.67
C ASP A 764 54.62 3.30 -16.93
N VAL A 765 55.30 3.36 -15.78
CA VAL A 765 55.44 4.58 -14.95
C VAL A 765 56.87 5.10 -14.86
N GLY A 766 57.81 4.55 -15.63
CA GLY A 766 59.22 4.94 -15.58
C GLY A 766 59.93 4.63 -14.25
N ALA A 767 59.43 3.67 -13.47
CA ALA A 767 60.04 3.18 -12.24
C ALA A 767 61.04 2.04 -12.50
N LEU A 768 61.93 1.78 -11.53
CA LEU A 768 62.78 0.59 -11.53
C LEU A 768 61.97 -0.68 -11.20
N PRO A 769 62.13 -1.79 -11.95
CA PRO A 769 61.48 -3.05 -11.63
C PRO A 769 62.14 -3.73 -10.41
N LEU A 770 61.35 -4.55 -9.70
CA LEU A 770 61.81 -5.31 -8.51
C LEU A 770 62.91 -6.33 -8.84
N SER A 771 62.97 -6.78 -10.09
CA SER A 771 64.03 -7.66 -10.61
C SER A 771 65.39 -6.98 -10.75
N GLY A 772 65.48 -5.69 -10.39
CA GLY A 772 66.65 -4.87 -10.59
C GLY A 772 66.66 -4.20 -11.97
N GLY A 773 67.35 -3.07 -12.04
CA GLY A 773 67.51 -2.27 -13.25
C GLY A 773 68.68 -1.30 -13.08
N GLN A 774 68.97 -0.55 -14.14
CA GLN A 774 70.05 0.44 -14.13
C GLN A 774 69.49 1.84 -13.96
N LEU A 775 70.01 2.58 -12.98
CA LEU A 775 69.81 4.03 -12.89
C LEU A 775 70.90 4.72 -13.71
N ASN A 776 70.50 5.36 -14.81
CA ASN A 776 71.40 6.15 -15.64
C ASN A 776 71.45 7.59 -15.10
N GLY A 777 72.22 7.80 -14.04
CA GLY A 777 72.40 9.12 -13.42
C GLY A 777 72.59 9.06 -11.90
N ALA A 778 72.54 10.23 -11.26
CA ALA A 778 72.72 10.35 -9.83
C ALA A 778 71.45 9.95 -9.06
N LEU A 779 71.61 9.21 -7.97
CA LEU A 779 70.54 8.85 -7.04
C LEU A 779 70.63 9.76 -5.81
N GLY A 780 69.55 10.47 -5.51
CA GLY A 780 69.45 11.19 -4.24
C GLY A 780 68.39 10.55 -3.34
N ILE A 781 68.75 10.33 -2.07
CA ILE A 781 67.86 9.81 -1.04
C ILE A 781 67.45 10.99 -0.16
N GLY A 782 66.19 11.41 -0.28
CA GLY A 782 65.64 12.58 0.43
C GLY A 782 65.94 13.93 -0.23
N THR A 783 66.62 13.95 -1.38
CA THR A 783 67.13 15.16 -2.05
C THR A 783 67.51 14.86 -3.50
N SER A 784 67.76 15.86 -4.33
CA SER A 784 68.40 15.68 -5.66
C SER A 784 69.91 15.75 -5.53
N SER A 785 70.67 14.93 -6.26
CA SER A 785 72.14 14.97 -6.19
C SER A 785 72.73 16.20 -6.89
N ALA A 786 73.47 17.02 -6.14
CA ALA A 786 74.35 18.07 -6.64
C ALA A 786 75.76 17.54 -6.98
N LEU A 787 76.13 16.35 -6.51
CA LEU A 787 77.40 15.71 -6.87
C LEU A 787 77.43 15.30 -8.36
N GLY A 788 76.27 15.06 -8.96
CA GLY A 788 76.11 14.68 -10.38
C GLY A 788 76.75 13.32 -10.73
N GLY A 789 76.70 12.94 -12.02
CA GLY A 789 77.28 11.69 -12.52
C GLY A 789 76.75 10.44 -11.81
N ASN A 790 77.63 9.44 -11.62
CA ASN A 790 77.30 8.20 -10.92
C ASN A 790 77.52 8.37 -9.40
N SER A 791 76.58 9.06 -8.74
CA SER A 791 76.64 9.34 -7.31
C SER A 791 75.38 8.89 -6.56
N ILE A 792 75.54 8.65 -5.26
CA ILE A 792 74.47 8.45 -4.28
C ILE A 792 74.63 9.52 -3.21
N VAL A 793 73.63 10.39 -3.02
CA VAL A 793 73.62 11.40 -1.93
C VAL A 793 72.54 11.10 -0.90
N LEU A 794 72.77 11.50 0.34
CA LEU A 794 71.95 11.12 1.50
C LEU A 794 71.55 12.36 2.31
N GLY A 795 70.25 12.67 2.36
CA GLY A 795 69.69 13.72 3.23
C GLY A 795 69.93 15.15 2.74
N ASP A 796 71.16 15.50 2.40
CA ASP A 796 71.54 16.74 1.71
C ASP A 796 71.96 16.43 0.26
N ASN A 797 71.98 17.45 -0.60
CA ASN A 797 72.29 17.24 -2.03
C ASN A 797 73.77 16.95 -2.32
N ASP A 798 74.65 16.96 -1.32
CA ASP A 798 76.10 17.01 -1.53
C ASP A 798 76.96 16.19 -0.54
N THR A 799 76.34 15.37 0.32
CA THR A 799 76.99 14.33 1.14
C THR A 799 76.64 12.95 0.59
N GLY A 800 77.66 12.12 0.34
CA GLY A 800 77.43 10.77 -0.16
C GLY A 800 78.64 10.13 -0.83
N PHE A 801 78.38 9.24 -1.80
CA PHE A 801 79.39 8.48 -2.52
C PHE A 801 79.36 8.81 -4.01
N LYS A 802 80.52 8.92 -4.65
CA LYS A 802 80.63 9.15 -6.09
C LYS A 802 81.68 8.23 -6.71
N GLN A 803 81.26 7.49 -7.74
CA GLN A 803 82.16 6.69 -8.56
C GLN A 803 82.77 7.58 -9.65
N ASN A 804 84.08 7.80 -9.59
CA ASN A 804 84.81 8.68 -10.53
C ASN A 804 85.60 7.90 -11.61
N GLY A 805 85.26 6.63 -11.81
CA GLY A 805 85.86 5.76 -12.82
C GLY A 805 87.01 4.91 -12.26
N ASP A 806 87.30 3.80 -12.94
CA ASP A 806 88.45 2.90 -12.67
C ASP A 806 88.62 2.45 -11.20
N GLY A 807 87.50 2.15 -10.53
CA GLY A 807 87.51 1.66 -9.14
C GLY A 807 87.71 2.74 -8.07
N ASN A 808 87.70 4.03 -8.43
CA ASN A 808 87.84 5.13 -7.48
C ASN A 808 86.49 5.58 -6.91
N LEU A 809 86.21 5.13 -5.68
CA LEU A 809 85.02 5.51 -4.94
C LEU A 809 85.35 6.64 -3.95
N ASP A 810 84.76 7.81 -4.18
CA ASP A 810 84.96 9.00 -3.37
C ASP A 810 83.81 9.21 -2.38
N VAL A 811 84.14 9.59 -1.15
CA VAL A 811 83.20 9.97 -0.09
C VAL A 811 83.18 11.49 0.03
N TYR A 812 82.00 12.07 -0.11
CA TYR A 812 81.74 13.48 0.04
C TYR A 812 80.95 13.75 1.32
N ALA A 813 81.25 14.87 1.97
CA ALA A 813 80.44 15.44 3.03
C ALA A 813 80.34 16.95 2.79
N ASN A 814 79.11 17.47 2.64
CA ASN A 814 78.82 18.88 2.39
C ASN A 814 79.68 19.45 1.24
N SER A 815 79.61 18.82 0.07
CA SER A 815 80.38 19.14 -1.15
C SER A 815 81.90 18.92 -1.05
N VAL A 816 82.43 18.45 0.08
CA VAL A 816 83.87 18.24 0.28
C VAL A 816 84.23 16.77 0.13
N HIS A 817 85.20 16.47 -0.73
CA HIS A 817 85.78 15.12 -0.86
C HIS A 817 86.68 14.80 0.34
N ILE A 818 86.18 13.99 1.27
CA ILE A 818 86.85 13.71 2.55
C ILE A 818 87.69 12.43 2.56
N MET A 819 87.33 11.44 1.74
CA MET A 819 87.99 10.13 1.70
C MET A 819 87.82 9.47 0.33
N ARG A 820 88.86 8.78 -0.13
CA ARG A 820 88.86 7.99 -1.37
C ARG A 820 89.23 6.54 -1.09
N PHE A 821 88.45 5.61 -1.64
CA PHE A 821 88.80 4.22 -1.74
C PHE A 821 89.39 3.95 -3.13
N VAL A 822 90.60 3.41 -3.18
CA VAL A 822 91.22 2.86 -4.39
C VAL A 822 91.58 1.39 -4.15
N SER A 823 91.93 0.65 -5.20
CA SER A 823 92.09 -0.82 -5.14
C SER A 823 93.03 -1.35 -4.04
N GLY A 824 94.04 -0.58 -3.63
CA GLY A 824 95.04 -1.01 -2.64
C GLY A 824 95.19 -0.13 -1.40
N SER A 825 94.42 0.96 -1.27
CA SER A 825 94.56 1.87 -0.12
C SER A 825 93.30 2.70 0.12
N ILE A 826 93.20 3.26 1.33
CA ILE A 826 92.22 4.29 1.67
C ILE A 826 93.00 5.59 1.86
N GLN A 827 92.67 6.60 1.06
CA GLN A 827 93.26 7.93 1.15
C GLN A 827 92.30 8.84 1.92
N SER A 828 92.76 9.42 3.02
CA SER A 828 91.98 10.43 3.73
C SER A 828 92.49 11.83 3.36
N ASN A 829 91.58 12.69 2.89
CA ASN A 829 91.88 14.09 2.56
C ASN A 829 91.69 15.02 3.77
N LYS A 830 91.32 14.45 4.92
CA LYS A 830 91.06 15.14 6.19
C LYS A 830 91.73 14.36 7.33
N THR A 831 91.87 14.98 8.50
CA THR A 831 92.40 14.31 9.69
C THR A 831 91.45 13.20 10.15
N ILE A 832 91.99 12.03 10.52
CA ILE A 832 91.22 10.92 11.08
C ILE A 832 91.33 10.97 12.60
N ASN A 833 90.20 11.14 13.28
CA ASN A 833 90.10 11.01 14.74
C ASN A 833 89.72 9.58 15.10
N ILE A 834 90.55 8.88 15.88
CA ILE A 834 90.31 7.49 16.30
C ILE A 834 90.24 7.47 17.83
N THR A 835 89.09 7.07 18.38
CA THR A 835 88.85 7.00 19.83
C THR A 835 89.49 5.77 20.47
N GLY A 836 89.71 4.71 19.69
CA GLY A 836 90.40 3.49 20.10
C GLY A 836 91.90 3.51 19.81
N ARG A 837 92.54 2.37 20.07
CA ARG A 837 93.95 2.15 19.74
C ARG A 837 94.12 1.94 18.23
N VAL A 838 95.07 2.64 17.64
CA VAL A 838 95.55 2.39 16.27
C VAL A 838 96.73 1.43 16.35
N ASN A 839 96.68 0.33 15.61
CA ASN A 839 97.77 -0.63 15.49
C ASN A 839 98.30 -0.65 14.04
N PRO A 840 99.25 0.22 13.69
CA PRO A 840 99.96 0.12 12.42
C PRO A 840 100.63 -1.26 12.26
N SER A 841 100.68 -1.77 11.03
CA SER A 841 101.48 -2.96 10.69
C SER A 841 102.98 -2.67 10.74
N ASP A 842 103.35 -1.39 10.63
CA ASP A 842 104.72 -0.88 10.72
C ASP A 842 104.74 0.38 11.60
N TYR A 843 105.58 0.38 12.62
CA TYR A 843 105.77 1.51 13.55
C TYR A 843 107.03 2.34 13.25
N GLY A 844 107.75 2.08 12.15
CA GLY A 844 109.05 2.72 11.87
C GLY A 844 109.02 4.26 11.89
N ASN A 845 107.94 4.88 11.44
CA ASN A 845 107.74 6.34 11.50
C ASN A 845 107.43 6.87 12.91
N PHE A 846 107.00 6.02 13.85
CA PHE A 846 106.81 6.36 15.27
C PHE A 846 108.07 6.07 16.09
N ASP A 847 108.67 4.88 15.90
CA ASP A 847 109.85 4.41 16.62
C ASP A 847 111.09 5.29 16.40
N SER A 848 111.15 5.99 15.26
CA SER A 848 112.20 6.96 14.94
C SER A 848 112.11 8.28 15.71
N ARG A 849 110.99 8.56 16.39
CA ARG A 849 110.73 9.87 17.02
C ARG A 849 110.94 9.90 18.53
N TYR A 850 110.91 8.75 19.20
CA TYR A 850 110.87 8.67 20.67
C TYR A 850 112.02 7.85 21.25
N VAL A 851 112.45 8.23 22.45
CA VAL A 851 113.34 7.40 23.27
C VAL A 851 112.51 6.27 23.85
N ARG A 852 112.90 5.03 23.54
CA ARG A 852 112.18 3.82 23.97
C ARG A 852 112.72 3.24 25.27
N ASP A 853 113.98 3.52 25.60
CA ASP A 853 114.63 3.06 26.83
C ASP A 853 115.84 3.93 27.20
N ILE A 854 116.24 3.95 28.48
CA ILE A 854 117.41 4.65 29.00
C ILE A 854 118.15 3.74 29.99
N ARG A 855 119.49 3.65 29.86
CA ARG A 855 120.32 2.83 30.75
C ARG A 855 121.69 3.45 31.06
N LEU A 856 122.43 2.86 31.99
CA LEU A 856 123.87 3.07 32.15
C LEU A 856 124.65 2.05 31.33
N GLY A 857 125.58 2.51 30.50
CA GLY A 857 126.45 1.68 29.66
C GLY A 857 127.57 0.98 30.45
N GLY A 858 128.60 0.51 29.76
CA GLY A 858 129.77 -0.11 30.40
C GLY A 858 130.47 0.83 31.39
N ALA A 859 130.99 0.30 32.50
CA ALA A 859 131.81 1.08 33.43
C ALA A 859 133.21 1.29 32.87
N ALA A 860 133.68 2.54 32.92
CA ALA A 860 135.04 2.95 32.62
C ALA A 860 135.67 3.57 33.86
N THR A 861 137.00 3.67 33.87
CA THR A 861 137.76 4.23 34.99
C THR A 861 138.67 5.34 34.53
N TYR A 862 138.78 6.40 35.34
CA TYR A 862 139.88 7.35 35.26
C TYR A 862 140.81 7.17 36.46
N LYS A 863 142.12 7.09 36.21
CA LYS A 863 143.16 7.01 37.25
C LYS A 863 144.20 8.11 36.97
N PRO A 864 144.50 9.02 37.92
CA PRO A 864 145.56 10.01 37.75
C PRO A 864 146.95 9.33 37.72
N ALA A 865 147.93 9.98 37.10
CA ALA A 865 149.29 9.44 36.98
C ALA A 865 150.02 9.31 38.33
N ASN A 866 149.64 10.11 39.32
CA ASN A 866 150.16 10.07 40.69
C ASN A 866 149.04 10.47 41.67
N ASN A 867 148.87 9.73 42.76
CA ASN A 867 147.80 9.91 43.74
C ASN A 867 148.21 10.77 44.96
N GLY A 868 149.48 11.20 45.05
CA GLY A 868 150.01 12.07 46.11
C GLY A 868 149.91 13.58 45.86
N MET A 869 149.20 14.01 44.79
CA MET A 869 148.91 15.42 44.50
C MET A 869 147.41 15.62 44.24
N THR A 870 146.89 16.82 44.51
CA THR A 870 145.50 17.19 44.17
C THR A 870 145.26 17.02 42.67
N TRP A 871 144.22 16.27 42.30
CA TRP A 871 143.81 16.08 40.92
C TRP A 871 142.32 16.37 40.74
N THR A 872 141.96 16.87 39.56
CA THR A 872 140.57 17.16 39.19
C THR A 872 140.24 16.39 37.93
N HIS A 873 139.15 15.61 37.97
CA HIS A 873 138.58 14.96 36.81
C HIS A 873 137.11 15.35 36.73
N GLN A 874 136.62 15.57 35.50
CA GLN A 874 135.20 15.70 35.21
C GLN A 874 134.78 14.48 34.40
N ALA A 875 133.62 13.91 34.72
CA ALA A 875 133.11 12.77 33.97
C ALA A 875 132.99 13.18 32.48
N PRO A 876 133.41 12.34 31.51
CA PRO A 876 133.26 12.64 30.10
C PRO A 876 131.80 12.92 29.73
N SER A 877 131.56 13.66 28.65
CA SER A 877 130.20 14.06 28.25
C SER A 877 129.26 12.85 28.19
N GLY A 878 128.12 12.97 28.89
CA GLY A 878 127.12 11.90 28.99
C GLY A 878 127.40 10.86 30.07
N CYS A 879 128.51 10.94 30.79
CA CYS A 879 128.87 9.99 31.82
C CYS A 879 128.52 10.53 33.22
N VAL A 880 128.16 9.60 34.10
CA VAL A 880 127.97 9.87 35.52
C VAL A 880 128.97 9.06 36.33
N TYR A 881 129.40 9.59 37.47
CA TYR A 881 130.20 8.81 38.41
C TYR A 881 129.39 7.66 38.98
N SER A 882 130.02 6.49 39.02
CA SER A 882 129.42 5.23 39.48
C SER A 882 130.23 4.57 40.59
N GLY A 883 131.35 5.17 41.00
CA GLY A 883 132.17 4.71 42.11
C GLY A 883 133.48 5.50 42.23
N ILE A 884 134.18 5.31 43.34
CA ILE A 884 135.51 5.86 43.63
C ILE A 884 136.51 4.71 43.83
N ILE A 885 137.79 4.94 43.55
CA ILE A 885 138.89 3.98 43.75
C ILE A 885 139.77 4.55 44.86
N VAL A 886 139.84 3.87 46.01
CA VAL A 886 140.65 4.29 47.17
C VAL A 886 141.94 3.47 47.24
N GLN A 887 143.08 4.11 47.54
CA GLN A 887 144.39 3.46 47.67
C GLN A 887 145.11 3.89 48.96
N ASP A 888 145.85 2.95 49.57
CA ASP A 888 146.54 3.13 50.84
C ASP A 888 148.07 3.22 50.62
N THR A 889 148.72 4.32 51.02
CA THR A 889 150.15 4.61 50.70
C THR A 889 151.11 4.70 51.90
N GLY A 890 150.65 4.37 53.12
CA GLY A 890 151.52 4.09 54.27
C GLY A 890 152.05 5.31 55.06
N SER A 891 151.86 5.21 56.40
CA SER A 891 152.42 6.02 57.50
C SER A 891 152.07 7.51 57.51
N ASN A 892 150.86 7.84 58.01
CA ASN A 892 150.34 9.20 58.28
C ASN A 892 149.97 10.07 57.05
N SER A 893 149.60 9.46 55.92
CA SER A 893 148.91 10.15 54.81
C SER A 893 147.39 9.90 54.90
N ALA A 894 146.56 10.94 54.84
CA ALA A 894 145.12 10.81 54.66
C ALA A 894 144.80 10.03 53.34
N ASP A 895 143.67 9.31 53.31
CA ASP A 895 143.21 8.46 52.20
C ASP A 895 143.36 9.12 50.82
N ASN A 896 144.18 8.54 49.95
CA ASN A 896 144.37 9.04 48.58
C ASN A 896 143.34 8.39 47.64
N ILE A 897 142.54 9.20 46.94
CA ILE A 897 141.65 8.71 45.88
C ILE A 897 142.51 8.40 44.64
N GLY A 898 142.68 7.12 44.32
CA GLY A 898 143.47 6.61 43.20
C GLY A 898 142.73 6.58 41.86
N GLY A 899 141.46 7.00 41.82
CA GLY A 899 140.67 7.13 40.59
C GLY A 899 139.15 7.13 40.82
N VAL A 900 138.37 7.17 39.74
CA VAL A 900 136.90 7.14 39.73
C VAL A 900 136.36 6.22 38.64
N TYR A 901 135.24 5.55 38.93
CA TYR A 901 134.43 4.85 37.93
C TYR A 901 133.38 5.79 37.37
N TYR A 902 133.19 5.80 36.05
CA TYR A 902 132.10 6.52 35.39
C TYR A 902 131.43 5.65 34.32
N ARG A 903 130.15 5.90 34.06
CA ARG A 903 129.33 5.16 33.08
C ARG A 903 128.60 6.13 32.17
N PRO A 904 128.58 5.93 30.84
CA PRO A 904 127.76 6.74 29.95
C PRO A 904 126.28 6.42 30.19
N VAL A 905 125.47 7.44 30.36
CA VAL A 905 124.02 7.33 30.20
C VAL A 905 123.75 7.11 28.71
N GLN A 906 122.98 6.09 28.37
CA GLN A 906 122.60 5.76 27.01
C GLN A 906 121.09 5.85 26.83
N LYS A 907 120.64 6.30 25.66
CA LYS A 907 119.22 6.31 25.25
C LYS A 907 119.02 5.43 24.02
N TYR A 908 117.93 4.67 23.98
CA TYR A 908 117.57 3.77 22.88
C TYR A 908 116.56 4.44 21.96
N ILE A 909 116.93 4.69 20.71
CA ILE A 909 116.08 5.31 19.68
C ILE A 909 116.17 4.45 18.43
N ASN A 910 115.02 4.11 17.82
CA ASN A 910 114.96 3.37 16.55
C ASN A 910 115.91 2.16 16.42
N GLY A 911 115.90 1.26 17.39
CA GLY A 911 116.73 0.06 17.31
C GLY A 911 118.17 0.23 17.79
N THR A 912 118.61 1.45 18.08
CA THR A 912 120.03 1.78 18.30
C THR A 912 120.26 2.47 19.65
N TRP A 913 121.33 2.08 20.37
CA TRP A 913 121.77 2.74 21.60
C TRP A 913 122.71 3.91 21.30
N TYR A 914 122.38 5.09 21.81
CA TYR A 914 123.19 6.30 21.69
C TYR A 914 123.68 6.73 23.08
N ASN A 915 124.95 7.14 23.20
CA ASN A 915 125.40 7.84 24.41
C ASN A 915 124.70 9.20 24.49
N VAL A 916 124.20 9.56 25.67
CA VAL A 916 123.66 10.89 25.94
C VAL A 916 124.80 11.89 25.90
N ALA A 917 124.53 13.13 25.47
CA ALA A 917 125.49 14.21 25.58
C ALA A 917 125.21 15.02 26.85
N GLN A 918 126.26 15.34 27.60
CA GLN A 918 126.24 16.41 28.60
C GLN A 918 126.67 17.69 27.89
N VAL A 919 125.87 18.74 28.05
CA VAL A 919 126.08 20.07 27.45
C VAL A 919 126.82 20.96 28.43
#